data_AF-A0A0K2AKW6-F1
#
_entry.id   AF-A0A0K2AKW6-F1
#
_cell.length_a   1.000
_cell.length_b   1.000
_cell.length_c   1.000
_cell.angle_alpha   90.00
_cell.angle_beta   90.00
_cell.angle_gamma   90.00
#
_symmetry.space_group_name_H-M   'P 1'
#
loop_
_entity.id
_entity.type
_entity.pdbx_description
1 polymer ?
#
loop_
_entity_poly.entity_id
_entity_poly.type
_entity_poly.pdbx_seq_one_letter_code
_entity_poly.pdbx_strand_id
1 'polypeptide(L)'
;MAGLPGSGARGLSRGALIRQRAKTRFVGRRAQLALFTENLSKDPLSEEDPAEFLFHVRGVGGVGKSTLLRQWQEAARRADAVTAVVDENDVHGVQQALIELARQLADQTGPCREFDRAVEQFRREQAAQAEPAPVEGEVSMSSRVVTQAALGAASLIPGAGVVTAMANPDAAAQGLDRLRSVSRSRAQRRGGRGDEAGLSRAFVAELERLCRRHRWVVLFFDTWEQSARYLDGWLLSLLDEEFGPVPVNVIVVLAGRDELVEREWAPLRDQVTDVPLEVFTEAETRSLLTSRGVSDPGVVEAVLQLSMGLPLLVELLALARPHTVEEVDAGGDLADVAVERFVQWITAPEQREAVRAGALPLQLNEDVFAAAAGSEAEGLWEWLCGQPFVSGRGDFKHYHAVVRASMVRQQRIHSPQSWAAAHLRLAGTHAAWRATAEERLPEAKRWKDPEWRRHRLDETYHRLCAHPGTQLTSALEQVVRAAGQDTAVLRQWIEMLEQAAQDAADADLLTWSERLRNTLADDEPELACLAALLTHSRVGPEGKSWAHTYRGNRLYLGDRDEEALTEFDRAIGYDARNAHAWGSRGETHRWLGRYDQAITDLTTALDINPGDDWALASRGQAHLQAGRYDQAVADLTAAIDSNPSYDWALSQRGEAHRLAGRYDQAVTDFTAALAIDPAYGWALASRGQAHLQAGRYDQAVADLTAALDLNPTDDWVLGQRGAAHRLAGRYDDAVTDLTAALDLAPASAGLLGQRGEAHLMAGRYEQAVADLTAAHDLNPTDDWVLGQRGAAHRLAGRYDDAVTDFTAALAIDPAYDWALASRGAAHRQAERYDQAVTDLTAALAIDPANDWALAQRGAAHRLAGRYDQAVTDLTAALAITPAYPWALAQRGESHRLAGRYEQAVTDFTAALDLNPTDDWALASRGQAHQLAGRYEQAVTDFTAAVDIAPTLAWPLGMRGRAHRQAGHYARARADLERAVAWEPEDVFSRFEKLMLDTVEGRLEAGAEQWSELLAAPTGSLDEVDARFLVLLRALHLEPRLVAEATEALLAALLGPGDVAELLNYLAELSAVGGEVADRARQCRELIVGTP
;
A
#
# COMPACT_ATOMS: atom_id res chain seq x y z
N MET A 1 74.76 6.03 56.74
CA MET A 1 75.73 5.05 57.29
C MET A 1 75.67 3.78 56.45
N ALA A 2 76.65 2.87 56.58
CA ALA A 2 76.84 1.71 55.70
C ALA A 2 76.31 0.39 56.28
N GLY A 3 76.04 -0.59 55.41
CA GLY A 3 75.67 -1.97 55.77
C GLY A 3 75.24 -2.81 54.54
N LEU A 4 75.86 -3.97 54.35
CA LEU A 4 75.59 -4.99 53.31
C LEU A 4 75.09 -6.29 54.01
N PRO A 5 74.76 -7.43 53.34
CA PRO A 5 74.71 -7.73 51.89
C PRO A 5 73.46 -8.49 51.36
N GLY A 6 73.25 -8.42 50.04
CA GLY A 6 73.02 -9.56 49.13
C GLY A 6 72.06 -10.72 49.46
N SER A 7 70.87 -10.68 48.86
CA SER A 7 70.26 -11.85 48.18
C SER A 7 69.43 -11.34 46.98
N GLY A 8 69.18 -12.10 45.91
CA GLY A 8 69.69 -13.42 45.55
C GLY A 8 69.14 -13.81 44.17
N ALA A 9 69.94 -13.62 43.11
CA ALA A 9 69.51 -13.81 41.72
C ALA A 9 69.31 -15.30 41.36
N ARG A 10 68.21 -15.90 41.81
CA ARG A 10 67.76 -17.21 41.34
C ARG A 10 67.21 -17.07 39.91
N GLY A 11 67.72 -17.90 39.01
CA GLY A 11 67.64 -17.62 37.58
C GLY A 11 66.23 -17.70 37.00
N LEU A 12 65.91 -16.74 36.13
CA LEU A 12 64.93 -16.95 35.07
C LEU A 12 65.31 -18.23 34.32
N SER A 13 64.43 -19.23 34.31
CA SER A 13 64.68 -20.48 33.59
C SER A 13 64.87 -20.20 32.10
N ARG A 14 65.53 -21.12 31.37
CA ARG A 14 65.68 -21.00 29.91
C ARG A 14 64.31 -20.77 29.23
N GLY A 15 63.26 -21.44 29.69
CA GLY A 15 61.88 -21.23 29.23
C GLY A 15 61.30 -19.86 29.59
N ALA A 16 61.55 -19.33 30.79
CA ALA A 16 61.13 -17.97 31.16
C ALA A 16 61.83 -16.90 30.31
N LEU A 17 63.13 -17.05 30.07
CA LEU A 17 63.93 -16.10 29.27
C LEU A 17 63.63 -16.22 27.77
N ILE A 18 63.25 -17.42 27.28
CA ILE A 18 62.68 -17.61 25.93
C ILE A 18 61.31 -16.93 25.83
N ARG A 19 60.39 -17.12 26.79
CA ARG A 19 59.08 -16.42 26.80
C ARG A 19 59.22 -14.90 26.88
N GLN A 20 60.19 -14.40 27.65
CA GLN A 20 60.51 -12.96 27.70
C GLN A 20 61.01 -12.44 26.35
N ARG A 21 61.85 -13.21 25.63
CA ARG A 21 62.32 -12.90 24.27
C ARG A 21 61.25 -13.09 23.18
N ALA A 22 60.23 -13.92 23.42
CA ALA A 22 59.05 -14.02 22.57
C ALA A 22 58.14 -12.79 22.76
N LYS A 23 57.96 -12.31 24.00
CA LYS A 23 57.24 -11.06 24.28
C LYS A 23 57.84 -9.83 23.58
N THR A 24 59.17 -9.72 23.49
CA THR A 24 59.82 -8.64 22.71
C THR A 24 59.89 -8.90 21.20
N ARG A 25 59.23 -9.96 20.70
CA ARG A 25 59.05 -10.28 19.27
C ARG A 25 57.59 -10.27 18.82
N PHE A 26 56.64 -10.10 19.75
CA PHE A 26 55.23 -9.92 19.40
C PHE A 26 54.99 -8.49 18.94
N VAL A 27 54.55 -8.34 17.69
CA VAL A 27 54.29 -7.07 17.02
C VAL A 27 52.90 -7.13 16.40
N GLY A 28 52.22 -5.99 16.38
CA GLY A 28 50.81 -5.88 16.01
C GLY A 28 49.83 -6.31 17.11
N ARG A 29 48.53 -6.15 16.83
CA ARG A 29 47.37 -6.58 17.63
C ARG A 29 47.37 -6.12 19.09
N ARG A 30 47.96 -4.96 19.37
CA ARG A 30 48.02 -4.41 20.73
C ARG A 30 46.65 -4.04 21.28
N ALA A 31 45.75 -3.52 20.44
CA ALA A 31 44.38 -3.19 20.82
C ALA A 31 43.59 -4.46 21.21
N GLN A 32 43.63 -5.51 20.39
CA GLN A 32 42.93 -6.77 20.65
C GLN A 32 43.53 -7.52 21.85
N LEU A 33 44.84 -7.40 22.11
CA LEU A 33 45.44 -7.92 23.35
C LEU A 33 45.06 -7.09 24.58
N ALA A 34 44.91 -5.77 24.45
CA ALA A 34 44.45 -4.89 25.52
C ALA A 34 43.00 -5.20 25.88
N LEU A 35 42.08 -5.17 24.91
CA LEU A 35 40.65 -5.49 25.06
C LEU A 35 40.40 -6.73 25.93
N PHE A 36 41.02 -7.85 25.58
CA PHE A 36 40.86 -9.10 26.33
C PHE A 36 41.52 -9.07 27.72
N THR A 37 42.65 -8.37 27.87
CA THR A 37 43.32 -8.24 29.18
C THR A 37 42.56 -7.30 30.12
N GLU A 38 41.93 -6.26 29.57
CA GLU A 38 41.06 -5.31 30.25
C GLU A 38 39.75 -5.99 30.68
N ASN A 39 39.13 -6.78 29.80
CA ASN A 39 37.95 -7.56 30.14
C ASN A 39 38.18 -8.55 31.28
N LEU A 40 39.33 -9.27 31.28
CA LEU A 40 39.73 -10.12 32.40
C LEU A 40 39.92 -9.36 33.74
N SER A 41 40.00 -8.03 33.71
CA SER A 41 40.11 -7.17 34.89
C SER A 41 38.77 -6.61 35.39
N LYS A 42 37.71 -6.61 34.56
CA LYS A 42 36.34 -6.18 34.90
C LYS A 42 35.62 -7.13 35.86
N ASP A 43 34.51 -6.67 36.43
CA ASP A 43 33.60 -7.49 37.25
C ASP A 43 32.39 -7.94 36.39
N PRO A 44 32.13 -9.26 36.23
CA PRO A 44 30.97 -9.74 35.49
C PRO A 44 29.61 -9.38 36.11
N LEU A 45 29.58 -8.86 37.36
CA LEU A 45 28.36 -8.43 38.05
C LEU A 45 28.20 -6.90 38.11
N SER A 46 28.97 -6.15 37.33
CA SER A 46 28.89 -4.69 37.22
C SER A 46 27.68 -4.24 36.39
N GLU A 47 26.85 -3.35 36.93
CA GLU A 47 25.72 -2.74 36.20
C GLU A 47 26.17 -1.63 35.21
N GLU A 48 27.33 -1.01 35.42
CA GLU A 48 27.84 0.11 34.60
C GLU A 48 28.87 -0.33 33.53
N ASP A 49 29.64 -1.38 33.81
CA ASP A 49 30.69 -1.90 32.92
C ASP A 49 30.92 -3.42 33.16
N PRO A 50 30.02 -4.29 32.67
CA PRO A 50 30.14 -5.73 32.83
C PRO A 50 31.31 -6.32 32.01
N ALA A 51 31.70 -7.53 32.39
CA ALA A 51 32.67 -8.33 31.67
C ALA A 51 32.01 -9.15 30.55
N GLU A 52 32.55 -9.04 29.34
CA GLU A 52 32.15 -9.80 28.15
C GLU A 52 32.51 -11.27 28.30
N PHE A 53 31.59 -12.17 27.96
CA PHE A 53 31.76 -13.62 28.12
C PHE A 53 31.84 -14.39 26.79
N LEU A 54 31.56 -13.77 25.65
CA LEU A 54 31.61 -14.41 24.33
C LEU A 54 32.39 -13.56 23.32
N PHE A 55 33.57 -14.02 22.93
CA PHE A 55 34.44 -13.36 21.95
C PHE A 55 34.48 -14.12 20.63
N HIS A 56 34.46 -13.39 19.51
CA HIS A 56 34.60 -13.95 18.17
C HIS A 56 35.81 -13.35 17.42
N VAL A 57 36.93 -14.07 17.38
CA VAL A 57 38.18 -13.63 16.76
C VAL A 57 38.24 -14.11 15.30
N ARG A 58 37.78 -13.27 14.37
CA ARG A 58 37.70 -13.59 12.93
C ARG A 58 38.79 -12.95 12.08
N GLY A 59 38.93 -13.38 10.83
CA GLY A 59 39.84 -12.79 9.84
C GLY A 59 40.59 -13.85 9.02
N VAL A 60 41.09 -13.48 7.84
CA VAL A 60 41.62 -14.41 6.83
C VAL A 60 42.84 -15.22 7.30
N GLY A 61 43.28 -16.20 6.50
CA GLY A 61 44.51 -16.94 6.81
C GLY A 61 45.73 -16.01 6.87
N GLY A 62 46.67 -16.28 7.78
CA GLY A 62 47.89 -15.48 7.92
C GLY A 62 47.77 -14.15 8.71
N VAL A 63 46.57 -13.72 9.14
CA VAL A 63 46.39 -12.49 9.97
C VAL A 63 46.90 -12.59 11.41
N GLY A 64 47.40 -13.75 11.81
CA GLY A 64 48.03 -13.98 13.11
C GLY A 64 47.11 -14.53 14.22
N LYS A 65 45.88 -14.97 13.91
CA LYS A 65 44.88 -15.49 14.87
C LYS A 65 45.48 -16.36 15.99
N SER A 66 46.01 -17.53 15.67
CA SER A 66 46.57 -18.46 16.69
C SER A 66 47.77 -17.89 17.46
N THR A 67 48.43 -16.83 16.96
CA THR A 67 49.45 -16.09 17.74
C THR A 67 48.82 -15.11 18.72
N LEU A 68 47.72 -14.45 18.35
CA LEU A 68 46.90 -13.67 19.30
C LEU A 68 46.28 -14.57 20.37
N LEU A 69 45.68 -15.71 19.99
CA LEU A 69 45.12 -16.68 20.95
C LEU A 69 46.16 -17.20 21.95
N ARG A 70 47.39 -17.49 21.49
CA ARG A 70 48.50 -17.82 22.40
C ARG A 70 48.83 -16.68 23.38
N GLN A 71 48.74 -15.42 22.97
CA GLN A 71 48.89 -14.28 23.88
C GLN A 71 47.70 -14.08 24.82
N TRP A 72 46.46 -14.34 24.36
CA TRP A 72 45.24 -14.33 25.19
C TRP A 72 45.25 -15.45 26.24
N GLN A 73 45.59 -16.68 25.86
CA GLN A 73 45.82 -17.78 26.82
C GLN A 73 46.88 -17.43 27.86
N GLU A 74 48.01 -16.83 27.46
CA GLU A 74 48.99 -16.36 28.44
C GLU A 74 48.47 -15.17 29.28
N ALA A 75 47.58 -14.32 28.77
CA ALA A 75 46.98 -13.22 29.53
C ALA A 75 46.00 -13.74 30.59
N ALA A 76 45.10 -14.65 30.20
CA ALA A 76 44.18 -15.37 31.08
C ALA A 76 44.94 -16.07 32.22
N ARG A 77 45.97 -16.88 31.90
CA ARG A 77 46.81 -17.55 32.92
C ARG A 77 47.60 -16.58 33.82
N ARG A 78 47.78 -15.31 33.43
CA ARG A 78 48.36 -14.25 34.26
C ARG A 78 47.32 -13.55 35.15
N ALA A 79 46.04 -13.66 34.83
CA ALA A 79 44.89 -13.16 35.59
C ALA A 79 44.25 -14.23 36.50
N ASP A 80 45.01 -15.29 36.84
CA ASP A 80 44.57 -16.47 37.61
C ASP A 80 43.39 -17.25 36.99
N ALA A 81 43.26 -17.20 35.65
CA ALA A 81 42.28 -17.97 34.91
C ALA A 81 42.79 -19.38 34.55
N VAL A 82 41.88 -20.35 34.56
CA VAL A 82 42.10 -21.68 33.96
C VAL A 82 41.74 -21.61 32.48
N THR A 83 42.54 -22.23 31.60
CA THR A 83 42.31 -22.14 30.15
C THR A 83 42.29 -23.52 29.49
N ALA A 84 41.37 -23.79 28.58
CA ALA A 84 41.44 -24.95 27.69
C ALA A 84 41.28 -24.52 26.23
N VAL A 85 41.84 -25.27 25.29
CA VAL A 85 41.74 -25.03 23.85
C VAL A 85 41.40 -26.32 23.10
N VAL A 86 40.56 -26.19 22.07
CA VAL A 86 40.24 -27.22 21.09
C VAL A 86 40.55 -26.67 19.70
N ASP A 87 41.14 -27.49 18.83
CA ASP A 87 41.26 -27.20 17.39
C ASP A 87 40.80 -28.38 16.51
N GLU A 88 40.90 -28.21 15.19
CA GLU A 88 40.52 -29.16 14.13
C GLU A 88 41.12 -30.58 14.26
N ASN A 89 42.28 -30.72 14.92
CA ASN A 89 43.00 -31.98 15.05
C ASN A 89 42.53 -32.82 16.27
N ASP A 90 41.96 -32.16 17.28
CA ASP A 90 41.60 -32.78 18.57
C ASP A 90 40.17 -33.37 18.57
N VAL A 91 39.29 -32.95 17.64
CA VAL A 91 37.83 -33.12 17.76
C VAL A 91 37.13 -33.47 16.46
N HIS A 92 36.31 -34.53 16.50
CA HIS A 92 35.33 -34.92 15.48
C HIS A 92 33.90 -35.07 16.05
N GLY A 93 33.62 -34.51 17.23
CA GLY A 93 32.30 -34.55 17.87
C GLY A 93 32.26 -33.97 19.29
N VAL A 94 31.07 -33.59 19.77
CA VAL A 94 30.83 -32.96 21.08
C VAL A 94 31.52 -33.71 22.23
N GLN A 95 31.38 -35.04 22.28
CA GLN A 95 32.00 -35.88 23.30
C GLN A 95 33.53 -35.71 23.37
N GLN A 96 34.20 -35.59 22.23
CA GLN A 96 35.66 -35.45 22.17
C GLN A 96 36.10 -34.06 22.63
N ALA A 97 35.39 -33.00 22.21
CA ALA A 97 35.61 -31.64 22.70
C ALA A 97 35.47 -31.55 24.22
N LEU A 98 34.38 -32.09 24.77
CA LEU A 98 34.14 -32.10 26.22
C LEU A 98 35.24 -32.85 26.98
N ILE A 99 35.70 -34.00 26.47
CA ILE A 99 36.78 -34.78 27.09
C ILE A 99 38.11 -34.02 27.04
N GLU A 100 38.47 -33.42 25.92
CA GLU A 100 39.76 -32.72 25.77
C GLU A 100 39.79 -31.40 26.56
N LEU A 101 38.71 -30.62 26.55
CA LEU A 101 38.56 -29.44 27.40
C LEU A 101 38.70 -29.83 28.88
N ALA A 102 37.96 -30.85 29.33
CA ALA A 102 38.04 -31.32 30.72
C ALA A 102 39.45 -31.84 31.09
N ARG A 103 40.13 -32.53 30.16
CA ARG A 103 41.51 -33.01 30.34
C ARG A 103 42.48 -31.84 30.55
N GLN A 104 42.41 -30.79 29.73
CA GLN A 104 43.26 -29.61 29.88
C GLN A 104 42.94 -28.81 31.16
N LEU A 105 41.67 -28.67 31.55
CA LEU A 105 41.29 -28.05 32.82
C LEU A 105 41.79 -28.87 34.02
N ALA A 106 41.76 -30.20 33.94
CA ALA A 106 42.27 -31.11 34.97
C ALA A 106 43.81 -31.06 35.11
N ASP A 107 44.55 -30.96 34.00
CA ASP A 107 46.02 -30.78 34.00
C ASP A 107 46.45 -29.52 34.79
N GLN A 108 45.59 -28.50 34.86
CA GLN A 108 45.85 -27.25 35.58
C GLN A 108 45.32 -27.24 37.03
N THR A 109 44.26 -28.00 37.35
CA THR A 109 43.50 -27.83 38.61
C THR A 109 43.26 -29.11 39.42
N GLY A 110 43.68 -30.28 38.91
CA GLY A 110 43.39 -31.59 39.47
C GLY A 110 42.16 -32.26 38.86
N PRO A 111 41.99 -33.58 39.06
CA PRO A 111 41.03 -34.40 38.30
C PRO A 111 39.56 -34.01 38.50
N CYS A 112 38.84 -33.91 37.39
CA CYS A 112 37.42 -33.58 37.27
C CYS A 112 36.55 -34.81 37.58
N ARG A 113 36.60 -35.27 38.83
CA ARG A 113 36.09 -36.59 39.27
C ARG A 113 34.61 -36.85 39.01
N GLU A 114 33.78 -35.82 38.81
CA GLU A 114 32.34 -36.01 38.56
C GLU A 114 32.08 -36.09 37.05
N PHE A 115 32.80 -35.31 36.25
CA PHE A 115 32.85 -35.49 34.80
C PHE A 115 33.55 -36.80 34.38
N ASP A 116 34.64 -37.21 35.03
CA ASP A 116 35.31 -38.50 34.78
C ASP A 116 34.34 -39.69 34.93
N ARG A 117 33.47 -39.62 35.95
CA ARG A 117 32.40 -40.60 36.19
C ARG A 117 31.30 -40.53 35.13
N ALA A 118 30.92 -39.33 34.68
CA ALA A 118 29.96 -39.15 33.60
C ALA A 118 30.50 -39.72 32.27
N VAL A 119 31.80 -39.53 31.97
CA VAL A 119 32.48 -40.15 30.82
C VAL A 119 32.49 -41.67 30.94
N GLU A 120 32.77 -42.23 32.12
CA GLU A 120 32.69 -43.68 32.34
C GLU A 120 31.26 -44.23 32.21
N GLN A 121 30.25 -43.52 32.72
CA GLN A 121 28.85 -43.91 32.62
C GLN A 121 28.39 -43.86 31.16
N PHE A 122 28.61 -42.75 30.46
CA PHE A 122 28.30 -42.57 29.04
C PHE A 122 28.95 -43.64 28.16
N ARG A 123 30.22 -44.01 28.43
CA ARG A 123 30.91 -45.11 27.73
C ARG A 123 30.27 -46.48 27.98
N ARG A 124 29.70 -46.72 29.17
CA ARG A 124 28.96 -47.96 29.49
C ARG A 124 27.57 -47.97 28.85
N GLU A 125 26.91 -46.82 28.79
CA GLU A 125 25.59 -46.64 28.16
C GLU A 125 25.68 -46.80 26.64
N GLN A 126 26.66 -46.19 25.98
CA GLN A 126 26.97 -46.46 24.56
C GLN A 126 27.35 -47.92 24.32
N ALA A 127 28.16 -48.54 25.19
CA ALA A 127 28.50 -49.97 25.05
C ALA A 127 27.29 -50.90 25.18
N ALA A 128 26.30 -50.54 26.01
CA ALA A 128 25.03 -51.27 26.13
C ALA A 128 24.08 -51.02 24.95
N GLN A 129 24.10 -49.83 24.34
CA GLN A 129 23.37 -49.53 23.10
C GLN A 129 24.01 -50.15 21.84
N ALA A 130 25.30 -50.50 21.92
CA ALA A 130 26.02 -51.21 20.87
C ALA A 130 25.82 -52.75 20.90
N GLU A 131 25.17 -53.30 21.93
CA GLU A 131 24.67 -54.69 21.87
C GLU A 131 23.44 -54.73 20.93
N PRO A 132 23.40 -55.65 19.94
CA PRO A 132 22.27 -55.72 19.02
C PRO A 132 21.00 -56.16 19.75
N ALA A 133 19.95 -55.34 19.65
CA ALA A 133 18.63 -55.67 20.20
C ALA A 133 18.14 -57.03 19.67
N PRO A 134 17.60 -57.92 20.52
CA PRO A 134 17.22 -59.27 20.12
C PRO A 134 16.06 -59.24 19.11
N VAL A 135 16.30 -59.81 17.93
CA VAL A 135 15.28 -60.03 16.91
C VAL A 135 14.50 -61.30 17.25
N GLU A 136 13.29 -61.15 17.81
CA GLU A 136 12.32 -62.24 17.88
C GLU A 136 10.95 -61.78 17.34
N GLY A 137 10.53 -62.43 16.26
CA GLY A 137 9.15 -62.40 15.78
C GLY A 137 8.36 -63.54 16.39
N GLU A 138 7.37 -63.19 17.22
CA GLU A 138 6.21 -64.00 17.61
C GLU A 138 6.41 -65.36 18.31
N VAL A 139 6.23 -65.31 19.64
CA VAL A 139 5.48 -66.28 20.47
C VAL A 139 6.24 -67.47 21.11
N SER A 140 6.62 -67.23 22.38
CA SER A 140 6.50 -68.14 23.53
C SER A 140 7.69 -69.04 23.96
N MET A 141 8.35 -68.58 25.04
CA MET A 141 8.92 -69.35 26.15
C MET A 141 10.20 -70.21 25.94
N SER A 142 11.20 -69.88 26.76
CA SER A 142 12.29 -70.72 27.32
C SER A 142 13.68 -70.81 26.63
N SER A 143 14.55 -69.88 27.06
CA SER A 143 15.92 -70.11 27.59
C SER A 143 17.14 -70.46 26.71
N ARG A 144 18.07 -69.48 26.64
CA ARG A 144 19.52 -69.51 27.00
C ARG A 144 20.54 -70.45 26.29
N VAL A 145 21.66 -69.85 25.84
CA VAL A 145 23.10 -70.09 26.20
C VAL A 145 23.96 -69.28 25.20
N VAL A 146 24.76 -68.24 25.52
CA VAL A 146 25.95 -68.05 26.41
C VAL A 146 27.30 -68.48 25.80
N THR A 147 28.26 -67.52 25.81
CA THR A 147 29.76 -67.55 25.70
C THR A 147 30.30 -66.74 24.49
N GLN A 148 31.17 -65.70 24.52
CA GLN A 148 31.93 -64.90 25.51
C GLN A 148 33.48 -65.03 25.46
N ALA A 149 34.19 -63.90 25.68
CA ALA A 149 35.66 -63.69 25.82
C ALA A 149 36.49 -63.60 24.50
N ALA A 150 37.66 -62.93 24.42
CA ALA A 150 38.52 -62.31 25.45
C ALA A 150 39.30 -61.05 24.95
N LEU A 151 39.96 -60.33 25.86
CA LEU A 151 40.84 -59.16 25.63
C LEU A 151 42.28 -59.54 25.21
N GLY A 152 42.98 -58.63 24.52
CA GLY A 152 44.43 -58.66 24.26
C GLY A 152 44.96 -57.26 23.91
N ALA A 153 46.25 -56.96 24.16
CA ALA A 153 46.75 -55.58 24.12
C ALA A 153 48.22 -55.43 23.63
N ALA A 154 48.55 -54.18 23.26
CA ALA A 154 49.88 -53.54 23.17
C ALA A 154 50.66 -53.48 21.82
N SER A 155 51.15 -52.25 21.56
CA SER A 155 52.40 -51.84 20.88
C SER A 155 52.69 -52.10 19.38
N LEU A 156 52.60 -51.00 18.61
CA LEU A 156 53.66 -50.39 17.75
C LEU A 156 54.58 -51.25 16.85
N ILE A 157 54.58 -50.94 15.54
CA ILE A 157 55.78 -50.60 14.71
C ILE A 157 55.34 -50.09 13.31
N PRO A 158 56.06 -49.17 12.62
CA PRO A 158 55.65 -48.62 11.33
C PRO A 158 56.41 -49.18 10.10
N GLY A 159 55.73 -49.37 8.97
CA GLY A 159 56.35 -49.44 7.63
C GLY A 159 55.74 -50.43 6.62
N ALA A 160 55.61 -49.96 5.36
CA ALA A 160 55.43 -50.70 4.09
C ALA A 160 54.12 -51.49 3.78
N GLY A 161 53.47 -51.11 2.67
CA GLY A 161 53.24 -52.07 1.55
C GLY A 161 51.84 -52.68 1.29
N VAL A 162 50.94 -51.90 0.66
CA VAL A 162 50.20 -52.18 -0.62
C VAL A 162 50.20 -53.66 -1.10
N VAL A 163 49.10 -54.37 -1.47
CA VAL A 163 48.03 -54.07 -2.46
C VAL A 163 46.77 -54.98 -2.31
N THR A 164 45.55 -54.46 -2.57
CA THR A 164 44.31 -55.16 -3.10
C THR A 164 43.71 -56.41 -2.38
N ALA A 165 42.43 -56.81 -2.57
CA ALA A 165 41.45 -56.51 -3.64
C ALA A 165 39.96 -56.46 -3.19
N MET A 166 39.21 -55.55 -3.81
CA MET A 166 37.81 -55.65 -4.31
C MET A 166 36.72 -56.39 -3.50
N ALA A 167 35.69 -55.65 -3.08
CA ALA A 167 34.35 -55.68 -3.72
C ALA A 167 33.47 -54.51 -3.22
N ASN A 168 32.63 -53.92 -4.08
CA ASN A 168 31.76 -52.77 -3.78
C ASN A 168 30.31 -53.23 -3.44
N PRO A 169 29.78 -52.98 -2.22
CA PRO A 169 28.38 -53.27 -1.87
C PRO A 169 27.40 -52.11 -2.16
N ASP A 170 27.89 -50.87 -2.13
CA ASP A 170 27.05 -49.66 -2.04
C ASP A 170 26.31 -49.31 -3.33
N ALA A 171 26.75 -49.89 -4.45
CA ALA A 171 26.04 -49.83 -5.73
C ALA A 171 24.62 -50.45 -5.71
N ALA A 172 24.24 -51.15 -4.62
CA ALA A 172 22.89 -51.70 -4.43
C ALA A 172 21.95 -50.82 -3.58
N ALA A 173 22.45 -49.77 -2.89
CA ALA A 173 21.65 -49.00 -1.92
C ALA A 173 20.98 -47.75 -2.52
N GLN A 174 21.60 -47.09 -3.50
CA GLN A 174 21.19 -45.76 -3.97
C GLN A 174 19.93 -45.73 -4.85
N GLY A 175 19.25 -46.87 -5.04
CA GLY A 175 18.12 -47.03 -5.96
C GLY A 175 16.73 -46.65 -5.43
N LEU A 176 16.54 -46.47 -4.11
CA LEU A 176 15.17 -46.44 -3.53
C LEU A 176 14.80 -45.27 -2.60
N ASP A 177 15.74 -44.45 -2.11
CA ASP A 177 15.43 -43.38 -1.15
C ASP A 177 15.05 -42.01 -1.77
N ARG A 178 15.24 -41.81 -3.09
CA ARG A 178 14.89 -40.56 -3.79
C ARG A 178 13.37 -40.34 -4.00
N LEU A 179 12.50 -41.15 -3.38
CA LEU A 179 11.03 -41.01 -3.45
C LEU A 179 10.33 -41.03 -2.07
N ARG A 180 10.99 -40.52 -1.02
CA ARG A 180 10.36 -40.23 0.29
C ARG A 180 10.65 -38.82 0.85
N SER A 181 11.10 -37.90 0.01
CA SER A 181 11.53 -36.53 0.37
C SER A 181 10.43 -35.45 0.24
N VAL A 182 9.15 -35.81 0.42
CA VAL A 182 8.04 -34.85 0.60
C VAL A 182 7.21 -35.28 1.81
N SER A 183 6.67 -34.31 2.57
CA SER A 183 5.85 -34.50 3.77
C SER A 183 6.57 -35.09 5.01
N ARG A 184 7.62 -34.40 5.49
CA ARG A 184 8.05 -34.49 6.91
C ARG A 184 8.61 -33.19 7.52
N SER A 185 8.07 -32.05 7.10
CA SER A 185 8.30 -30.77 7.81
C SER A 185 7.71 -30.80 9.23
N ARG A 186 8.37 -30.11 10.18
CA ARG A 186 7.88 -29.85 11.57
C ARG A 186 7.46 -31.08 12.41
N ALA A 187 8.24 -32.16 12.44
CA ALA A 187 8.03 -33.25 13.40
C ALA A 187 9.29 -33.83 14.11
N GLN A 188 10.49 -33.61 13.57
CA GLN A 188 11.68 -34.42 13.95
C GLN A 188 12.89 -33.59 14.43
N ARG A 189 12.63 -32.53 15.23
CA ARG A 189 13.65 -31.77 15.99
C ARG A 189 13.69 -32.12 17.50
N ARG A 190 13.10 -33.26 17.90
CA ARG A 190 13.22 -33.90 19.22
C ARG A 190 13.31 -35.41 19.02
N GLY A 191 14.44 -36.01 19.39
CA GLY A 191 14.70 -37.45 19.24
C GLY A 191 16.18 -37.71 18.94
N GLY A 192 17.01 -37.83 19.98
CA GLY A 192 18.46 -38.00 19.84
C GLY A 192 19.33 -37.49 21.01
N ARG A 193 18.76 -36.95 22.10
CA ARG A 193 19.50 -36.50 23.29
C ARG A 193 19.04 -37.24 24.55
N GLY A 194 19.62 -38.42 24.80
CA GLY A 194 19.62 -39.04 26.13
C GLY A 194 20.90 -38.68 26.88
N ASP A 195 22.02 -39.16 26.35
CA ASP A 195 23.23 -39.36 27.16
C ASP A 195 24.24 -38.19 27.05
N GLU A 196 24.33 -37.51 25.89
CA GLU A 196 25.21 -36.34 25.71
C GLU A 196 24.80 -35.16 26.61
N ALA A 197 23.51 -35.04 26.89
CA ALA A 197 22.99 -34.07 27.86
C ALA A 197 23.38 -34.44 29.30
N GLY A 198 23.67 -35.71 29.61
CA GLY A 198 24.29 -36.13 30.87
C GLY A 198 25.74 -35.66 30.97
N LEU A 199 26.52 -35.90 29.92
CA LEU A 199 27.92 -35.47 29.84
C LEU A 199 28.08 -33.94 29.90
N SER A 200 27.23 -33.20 29.19
CA SER A 200 27.24 -31.73 29.19
C SER A 200 26.86 -31.13 30.55
N ARG A 201 25.85 -31.68 31.24
CA ARG A 201 25.52 -31.29 32.63
C ARG A 201 26.67 -31.51 33.60
N ALA A 202 27.39 -32.63 33.46
CA ALA A 202 28.57 -32.90 34.29
C ALA A 202 29.73 -31.91 33.99
N PHE A 203 29.86 -31.45 32.75
CA PHE A 203 30.83 -30.42 32.39
C PHE A 203 30.48 -29.06 32.99
N VAL A 204 29.21 -28.64 32.93
CA VAL A 204 28.73 -27.40 33.59
C VAL A 204 29.00 -27.43 35.10
N ALA A 205 28.77 -28.56 35.77
CA ALA A 205 29.07 -28.71 37.19
C ALA A 205 30.58 -28.59 37.53
N GLU A 206 31.46 -29.09 36.66
CA GLU A 206 32.90 -28.88 36.81
C GLU A 206 33.31 -27.42 36.53
N LEU A 207 32.70 -26.74 35.55
CA LEU A 207 32.90 -25.30 35.33
C LEU A 207 32.49 -24.49 36.58
N GLU A 208 31.33 -24.78 37.17
CA GLU A 208 30.90 -24.15 38.42
C GLU A 208 31.89 -24.38 39.57
N ARG A 209 32.39 -25.62 39.71
CA ARG A 209 33.44 -25.97 40.69
C ARG A 209 34.75 -25.21 40.46
N LEU A 210 35.08 -24.88 39.22
CA LEU A 210 36.29 -24.13 38.85
C LEU A 210 36.12 -22.63 39.11
N CYS A 211 35.00 -22.03 38.72
CA CYS A 211 34.69 -20.60 38.99
C CYS A 211 34.58 -20.30 40.50
N ARG A 212 34.21 -21.29 41.33
CA ARG A 212 34.29 -21.18 42.80
C ARG A 212 35.72 -21.16 43.38
N ARG A 213 36.78 -21.26 42.54
CA ARG A 213 38.20 -21.31 42.96
C ARG A 213 39.14 -20.41 42.17
N HIS A 214 38.82 -20.13 40.91
CA HIS A 214 39.59 -19.31 39.99
C HIS A 214 38.70 -18.18 39.48
N ARG A 215 39.25 -16.97 39.28
CA ARG A 215 38.47 -15.80 38.87
C ARG A 215 37.75 -16.02 37.53
N TRP A 216 38.38 -16.77 36.62
CA TRP A 216 37.90 -17.01 35.27
C TRP A 216 38.19 -18.45 34.83
N VAL A 217 37.31 -19.00 34.00
CA VAL A 217 37.60 -20.16 33.14
C VAL A 217 37.45 -19.70 31.69
N VAL A 218 38.44 -19.94 30.84
CA VAL A 218 38.41 -19.53 29.43
C VAL A 218 38.50 -20.74 28.50
N LEU A 219 37.48 -20.91 27.66
CA LEU A 219 37.38 -21.98 26.67
C LEU A 219 37.65 -21.41 25.28
N PHE A 220 38.75 -21.82 24.66
CA PHE A 220 39.16 -21.40 23.32
C PHE A 220 38.79 -22.48 22.30
N PHE A 221 38.20 -22.08 21.18
CA PHE A 221 37.97 -22.95 20.02
C PHE A 221 38.66 -22.30 18.81
N ASP A 222 39.83 -22.82 18.40
CA ASP A 222 40.53 -22.35 17.19
C ASP A 222 40.02 -23.12 15.95
N THR A 223 40.18 -22.52 14.78
CA THR A 223 39.58 -22.95 13.50
C THR A 223 38.07 -23.26 13.62
N TRP A 224 37.28 -22.30 14.10
CA TRP A 224 35.84 -22.46 14.27
C TRP A 224 35.13 -22.89 12.97
N GLU A 225 35.57 -22.43 11.80
CA GLU A 225 35.05 -22.87 10.49
C GLU A 225 35.14 -24.39 10.24
N GLN A 226 36.05 -25.11 10.92
CA GLN A 226 36.17 -26.57 10.85
C GLN A 226 35.54 -27.31 12.05
N SER A 227 35.43 -26.69 13.23
CA SER A 227 34.85 -27.33 14.42
C SER A 227 33.36 -27.05 14.61
N ALA A 228 32.87 -25.91 14.12
CA ALA A 228 31.47 -25.47 14.20
C ALA A 228 30.47 -26.52 13.70
N ARG A 229 30.78 -27.22 12.60
CA ARG A 229 29.96 -28.33 12.03
C ARG A 229 29.61 -29.44 13.01
N TYR A 230 30.34 -29.57 14.12
CA TYR A 230 30.06 -30.51 15.20
C TYR A 230 29.64 -29.83 16.51
N LEU A 231 29.88 -28.53 16.68
CA LEU A 231 29.83 -27.84 17.97
C LEU A 231 28.85 -26.65 18.04
N ASP A 232 28.42 -26.03 16.93
CA ASP A 232 27.47 -24.89 16.93
C ASP A 232 26.22 -25.23 17.75
N GLY A 233 25.50 -26.29 17.35
CA GLY A 233 24.26 -26.74 18.01
C GLY A 233 24.44 -27.38 19.40
N TRP A 234 25.67 -27.49 19.91
CA TRP A 234 25.96 -27.83 21.31
C TRP A 234 26.30 -26.58 22.12
N LEU A 235 27.11 -25.68 21.56
CA LEU A 235 27.52 -24.45 22.23
C LEU A 235 26.35 -23.47 22.37
N LEU A 236 25.46 -23.38 21.39
CA LEU A 236 24.21 -22.64 21.51
C LEU A 236 23.34 -23.21 22.64
N SER A 237 23.21 -24.54 22.75
CA SER A 237 22.52 -25.19 23.89
C SER A 237 23.22 -24.99 25.25
N LEU A 238 24.54 -24.77 25.26
CA LEU A 238 25.28 -24.45 26.49
C LEU A 238 25.00 -23.01 26.92
N LEU A 239 24.98 -22.06 25.98
CA LEU A 239 24.74 -20.63 26.23
C LEU A 239 23.26 -20.31 26.53
N ASP A 240 22.32 -21.12 26.01
CA ASP A 240 20.87 -21.11 26.35
C ASP A 240 20.55 -21.92 27.64
N GLU A 241 21.58 -22.26 28.43
CA GLU A 241 21.50 -23.00 29.70
C GLU A 241 20.74 -24.35 29.66
N GLU A 242 20.60 -25.01 28.49
CA GLU A 242 19.92 -26.32 28.32
C GLU A 242 20.55 -27.41 29.21
N PHE A 243 21.81 -27.23 29.59
CA PHE A 243 22.60 -28.14 30.44
C PHE A 243 22.76 -27.62 31.90
N GLY A 244 21.95 -26.64 32.31
CA GLY A 244 22.04 -25.99 33.62
C GLY A 244 22.82 -24.67 33.57
N PRO A 245 22.77 -23.87 34.65
CA PRO A 245 23.23 -22.50 34.64
C PRO A 245 24.75 -22.39 34.46
N VAL A 246 25.18 -21.56 33.52
CA VAL A 246 26.60 -21.36 33.21
C VAL A 246 27.13 -20.20 34.05
N PRO A 247 28.23 -20.36 34.82
CA PRO A 247 28.76 -19.26 35.61
C PRO A 247 29.19 -18.09 34.72
N VAL A 248 28.80 -16.86 35.08
CA VAL A 248 29.25 -15.61 34.41
C VAL A 248 30.78 -15.40 34.44
N ASN A 249 31.50 -16.23 35.18
CA ASN A 249 32.96 -16.32 35.22
C ASN A 249 33.55 -17.29 34.18
N VAL A 250 32.75 -17.76 33.21
CA VAL A 250 33.20 -18.54 32.04
C VAL A 250 33.24 -17.63 30.82
N ILE A 251 34.39 -17.57 30.14
CA ILE A 251 34.56 -16.85 28.87
C ILE A 251 34.76 -17.86 27.74
N VAL A 252 33.97 -17.75 26.68
CA VAL A 252 34.11 -18.50 25.44
C VAL A 252 34.81 -17.63 24.39
N VAL A 253 35.83 -18.17 23.73
CA VAL A 253 36.54 -17.52 22.63
C VAL A 253 36.46 -18.40 21.39
N LEU A 254 35.61 -18.01 20.44
CA LEU A 254 35.52 -18.61 19.13
C LEU A 254 36.50 -17.92 18.20
N ALA A 255 37.40 -18.66 17.57
CA ALA A 255 38.39 -18.09 16.67
C ALA A 255 38.36 -18.81 15.33
N GLY A 256 38.18 -18.06 14.25
CA GLY A 256 37.97 -18.64 12.93
C GLY A 256 38.28 -17.68 11.78
N ARG A 257 38.06 -18.11 10.55
CA ARG A 257 38.22 -17.26 9.36
C ARG A 257 37.02 -16.34 9.13
N ASP A 258 35.82 -16.84 9.41
CA ASP A 258 34.58 -16.31 8.85
C ASP A 258 33.53 -15.95 9.93
N GLU A 259 32.42 -15.32 9.53
CA GLU A 259 31.63 -14.35 10.33
C GLU A 259 30.47 -14.89 11.23
N LEU A 260 30.61 -16.05 11.89
CA LEU A 260 29.47 -16.82 12.47
C LEU A 260 28.30 -17.07 11.48
N VAL A 261 27.28 -17.82 11.88
CA VAL A 261 26.13 -18.15 11.03
C VAL A 261 24.92 -17.34 11.48
N GLU A 262 24.64 -16.23 10.80
CA GLU A 262 23.56 -15.28 11.11
C GLU A 262 22.26 -15.97 11.54
N ARG A 263 21.78 -16.94 10.75
CA ARG A 263 20.52 -17.66 11.02
C ARG A 263 20.47 -18.39 12.36
N GLU A 264 21.62 -18.81 12.89
CA GLU A 264 21.71 -19.65 14.10
C GLU A 264 22.26 -18.87 15.30
N TRP A 265 23.09 -17.87 15.05
CA TRP A 265 23.73 -17.02 16.07
C TRP A 265 23.01 -15.68 16.33
N ALA A 266 22.03 -15.28 15.50
CA ALA A 266 21.25 -14.04 15.69
C ALA A 266 20.70 -13.82 17.12
N PRO A 267 20.20 -14.84 17.87
CA PRO A 267 19.69 -14.63 19.23
C PRO A 267 20.75 -14.16 20.25
N LEU A 268 22.03 -14.39 19.96
CA LEU A 268 23.17 -14.01 20.80
C LEU A 268 24.02 -12.89 20.17
N ARG A 269 23.59 -12.31 19.04
CA ARG A 269 24.39 -11.34 18.26
C ARG A 269 24.88 -10.16 19.09
N ASP A 270 24.00 -9.61 19.92
CA ASP A 270 24.29 -8.45 20.78
C ASP A 270 25.18 -8.80 21.99
N GLN A 271 25.47 -10.09 22.21
CA GLN A 271 26.34 -10.62 23.27
C GLN A 271 27.70 -11.09 22.72
N VAL A 272 27.91 -11.06 21.39
CA VAL A 272 29.18 -11.43 20.76
C VAL A 272 30.08 -10.21 20.66
N THR A 273 31.15 -10.17 21.46
CA THR A 273 32.27 -9.26 21.22
C THR A 273 33.04 -9.73 19.98
N ASP A 274 32.67 -9.20 18.81
CA ASP A 274 33.36 -9.46 17.54
C ASP A 274 34.72 -8.74 17.49
N VAL A 275 35.77 -9.49 17.16
CA VAL A 275 37.16 -9.05 17.15
C VAL A 275 37.76 -9.34 15.76
N PRO A 276 37.46 -8.50 14.76
CA PRO A 276 38.00 -8.67 13.42
C PRO A 276 39.52 -8.41 13.40
N LEU A 277 40.26 -9.36 12.82
CA LEU A 277 41.67 -9.23 12.51
C LEU A 277 41.85 -8.96 11.02
N GLU A 278 41.87 -7.68 10.67
CA GLU A 278 42.24 -7.16 9.35
C GLU A 278 43.71 -7.49 8.99
N VAL A 279 44.25 -6.93 7.91
CA VAL A 279 45.71 -6.90 7.70
C VAL A 279 46.42 -6.10 8.82
N PHE A 280 47.76 -6.08 8.87
CA PHE A 280 48.47 -5.14 9.73
C PHE A 280 48.41 -3.74 9.13
N THR A 281 48.12 -2.75 9.99
CA THR A 281 48.28 -1.34 9.63
C THR A 281 49.70 -1.02 9.19
N GLU A 282 49.86 0.09 8.46
CA GLU A 282 51.15 0.63 8.04
C GLU A 282 52.16 0.67 9.20
N ALA A 283 51.75 1.19 10.35
CA ALA A 283 52.57 1.27 11.56
C ALA A 283 52.96 -0.10 12.15
N GLU A 284 52.05 -1.08 12.18
CA GLU A 284 52.33 -2.44 12.66
C GLU A 284 53.28 -3.19 11.71
N THR A 285 53.08 -3.05 10.40
CA THR A 285 53.95 -3.62 9.36
C THR A 285 55.35 -3.04 9.43
N ARG A 286 55.49 -1.70 9.51
CA ARG A 286 56.81 -1.04 9.73
C ARG A 286 57.47 -1.50 11.03
N SER A 287 56.69 -1.69 12.10
CA SER A 287 57.20 -2.21 13.38
C SER A 287 57.68 -3.68 13.27
N LEU A 288 56.97 -4.52 12.52
CA LEU A 288 57.36 -5.92 12.31
C LEU A 288 58.66 -5.99 11.49
N LEU A 289 58.74 -5.27 10.37
CA LEU A 289 59.94 -5.16 9.53
C LEU A 289 61.15 -4.70 10.35
N THR A 290 60.99 -3.63 11.13
CA THR A 290 62.02 -3.10 12.05
C THR A 290 62.47 -4.16 13.06
N SER A 291 61.55 -4.96 13.61
CA SER A 291 61.88 -6.04 14.57
C SER A 291 62.73 -7.17 13.95
N ARG A 292 62.75 -7.29 12.61
CA ARG A 292 63.53 -8.28 11.86
C ARG A 292 64.79 -7.72 11.22
N GLY A 293 65.03 -6.41 11.33
CA GLY A 293 66.21 -5.73 10.81
C GLY A 293 66.04 -5.16 9.40
N VAL A 294 64.80 -5.04 8.90
CA VAL A 294 64.47 -4.31 7.67
C VAL A 294 63.97 -2.93 8.07
N SER A 295 64.75 -1.88 7.78
CA SER A 295 64.47 -0.51 8.25
C SER A 295 64.85 0.59 7.26
N ASP A 296 65.17 0.26 6.00
CA ASP A 296 65.29 1.27 4.95
C ASP A 296 63.88 1.74 4.53
N PRO A 297 63.60 3.05 4.43
CA PRO A 297 62.27 3.55 4.11
C PRO A 297 61.71 3.07 2.77
N GLY A 298 62.54 2.95 1.72
CA GLY A 298 62.09 2.52 0.40
C GLY A 298 61.79 1.01 0.38
N VAL A 299 62.68 0.20 0.95
CA VAL A 299 62.47 -1.25 1.10
C VAL A 299 61.21 -1.53 1.92
N VAL A 300 60.99 -0.77 2.99
CA VAL A 300 59.81 -0.89 3.85
C VAL A 300 58.52 -0.55 3.10
N GLU A 301 58.53 0.48 2.25
CA GLU A 301 57.36 0.88 1.46
C GLU A 301 57.03 -0.12 0.35
N ALA A 302 58.05 -0.65 -0.33
CA ALA A 302 57.85 -1.71 -1.32
C ALA A 302 57.29 -3.00 -0.69
N VAL A 303 57.75 -3.39 0.51
CA VAL A 303 57.18 -4.54 1.25
C VAL A 303 55.76 -4.24 1.77
N LEU A 304 55.44 -3.00 2.14
CA LEU A 304 54.07 -2.58 2.48
C LEU A 304 53.11 -2.83 1.31
N GLN A 305 53.44 -2.33 0.12
CA GLN A 305 52.60 -2.49 -1.08
C GLN A 305 52.50 -3.95 -1.54
N LEU A 306 53.61 -4.69 -1.58
CA LEU A 306 53.60 -6.09 -2.03
C LEU A 306 52.91 -7.06 -1.06
N SER A 307 52.90 -6.77 0.24
CA SER A 307 52.21 -7.61 1.24
C SER A 307 50.75 -7.21 1.46
N MET A 308 50.37 -5.98 1.10
CA MET A 308 49.17 -5.27 1.57
C MET A 308 48.98 -5.40 3.10
N GLY A 309 50.09 -5.41 3.85
CA GLY A 309 50.09 -5.61 5.30
C GLY A 309 49.72 -7.01 5.79
N LEU A 310 49.54 -8.03 4.93
CA LEU A 310 49.18 -9.37 5.40
C LEU A 310 50.34 -9.94 6.25
N PRO A 311 50.15 -10.19 7.58
CA PRO A 311 51.27 -10.42 8.50
C PRO A 311 52.17 -11.60 8.14
N LEU A 312 51.60 -12.66 7.56
CA LEU A 312 52.36 -13.81 7.06
C LEU A 312 53.27 -13.45 5.87
N LEU A 313 52.80 -12.63 4.93
CA LEU A 313 53.61 -12.16 3.81
C LEU A 313 54.66 -11.15 4.28
N VAL A 314 54.32 -10.23 5.20
CA VAL A 314 55.29 -9.33 5.84
C VAL A 314 56.40 -10.14 6.53
N GLU A 315 56.06 -11.17 7.30
CA GLU A 315 57.02 -12.06 7.96
C GLU A 315 57.92 -12.78 6.95
N LEU A 316 57.36 -13.33 5.87
CA LEU A 316 58.11 -14.07 4.83
C LEU A 316 59.06 -13.15 4.04
N LEU A 317 58.61 -11.95 3.66
CA LEU A 317 59.42 -10.95 2.97
C LEU A 317 60.50 -10.38 3.92
N ALA A 318 60.17 -10.12 5.19
CA ALA A 318 61.14 -9.70 6.20
C ALA A 318 62.22 -10.76 6.48
N LEU A 319 61.88 -12.05 6.39
CA LEU A 319 62.84 -13.16 6.52
C LEU A 319 63.81 -13.26 5.33
N ALA A 320 63.44 -12.76 4.14
CA ALA A 320 64.35 -12.67 2.99
C ALA A 320 65.43 -11.59 3.17
N ARG A 321 65.19 -10.59 4.04
CA ARG A 321 66.08 -9.44 4.33
C ARG A 321 66.51 -8.65 3.08
N PRO A 322 65.57 -8.10 2.30
CA PRO A 322 65.92 -7.14 1.25
C PRO A 322 66.67 -5.93 1.82
N HIS A 323 67.58 -5.40 1.02
CA HIS A 323 68.52 -4.31 1.33
C HIS A 323 68.42 -3.13 0.35
N THR A 324 67.86 -3.31 -0.85
CA THR A 324 67.53 -2.20 -1.77
C THR A 324 66.09 -2.29 -2.29
N VAL A 325 65.58 -1.18 -2.84
CA VAL A 325 64.23 -1.16 -3.43
C VAL A 325 64.15 -2.12 -4.61
N GLU A 326 65.17 -2.16 -5.46
CA GLU A 326 65.22 -3.01 -6.66
C GLU A 326 65.21 -4.52 -6.34
N GLU A 327 65.66 -4.94 -5.16
CA GLU A 327 65.54 -6.33 -4.69
C GLU A 327 64.09 -6.71 -4.33
N VAL A 328 63.24 -5.74 -4.01
CA VAL A 328 61.81 -5.94 -3.71
C VAL A 328 60.96 -5.68 -4.95
N ASP A 329 61.27 -4.61 -5.68
CA ASP A 329 60.47 -3.96 -6.72
C ASP A 329 60.84 -4.41 -8.15
N ALA A 330 61.49 -5.57 -8.27
CA ALA A 330 61.78 -6.24 -9.54
C ALA A 330 60.49 -6.80 -10.19
N GLY A 331 59.57 -5.92 -10.61
CA GLY A 331 58.33 -6.28 -11.32
C GLY A 331 57.31 -7.11 -10.50
N GLY A 332 57.56 -7.32 -9.21
CA GLY A 332 56.83 -8.24 -8.34
C GLY A 332 57.61 -9.50 -7.94
N ASP A 333 58.78 -9.76 -8.53
CA ASP A 333 59.55 -11.01 -8.38
C ASP A 333 59.74 -11.46 -6.92
N LEU A 334 59.91 -10.55 -5.94
CA LEU A 334 60.11 -10.98 -4.54
C LEU A 334 58.81 -11.49 -3.88
N ALA A 335 57.65 -10.93 -4.24
CA ALA A 335 56.34 -11.43 -3.82
C ALA A 335 55.96 -12.68 -4.62
N ASP A 336 56.21 -12.66 -5.93
CA ASP A 336 56.02 -13.79 -6.83
C ASP A 336 56.88 -14.99 -6.38
N VAL A 337 58.12 -14.81 -5.93
CA VAL A 337 58.98 -15.86 -5.33
C VAL A 337 58.50 -16.29 -3.93
N ALA A 338 57.87 -15.40 -3.15
CA ALA A 338 57.27 -15.79 -1.87
C ALA A 338 56.03 -16.67 -2.07
N VAL A 339 55.18 -16.33 -3.06
CA VAL A 339 54.04 -17.13 -3.50
C VAL A 339 54.51 -18.40 -4.23
N GLU A 340 55.56 -18.34 -5.05
CA GLU A 340 56.11 -19.52 -5.72
C GLU A 340 56.65 -20.52 -4.71
N ARG A 341 57.41 -20.06 -3.70
CA ARG A 341 57.86 -20.91 -2.58
C ARG A 341 56.69 -21.55 -1.86
N PHE A 342 55.62 -20.81 -1.59
CA PHE A 342 54.40 -21.35 -1.00
C PHE A 342 53.77 -22.44 -1.89
N VAL A 343 53.60 -22.17 -3.19
CA VAL A 343 53.09 -23.13 -4.18
C VAL A 343 54.05 -24.30 -4.40
N GLN A 344 55.35 -24.17 -4.15
CA GLN A 344 56.36 -25.24 -4.24
C GLN A 344 56.29 -26.23 -3.05
N TRP A 345 55.73 -25.86 -1.89
CA TRP A 345 55.39 -26.82 -0.83
C TRP A 345 54.20 -27.74 -1.22
N ILE A 346 53.44 -27.28 -2.21
CA ILE A 346 52.62 -27.97 -3.24
C ILE A 346 53.07 -29.31 -3.81
N THR A 347 53.34 -30.37 -3.03
CA THR A 347 54.05 -31.54 -3.62
C THR A 347 53.35 -32.22 -4.80
N ALA A 348 52.02 -32.36 -4.77
CA ALA A 348 51.24 -32.94 -5.87
C ALA A 348 51.13 -31.97 -7.07
N PRO A 349 51.37 -32.42 -8.33
CA PRO A 349 51.20 -31.56 -9.51
C PRO A 349 49.76 -31.12 -9.73
N GLU A 350 48.78 -32.02 -9.61
CA GLU A 350 47.35 -31.69 -9.79
C GLU A 350 46.89 -30.55 -8.84
N GLN A 351 47.35 -30.57 -7.59
CA GLN A 351 47.04 -29.55 -6.58
C GLN A 351 47.64 -28.18 -6.91
N ARG A 352 48.82 -28.12 -7.55
CA ARG A 352 49.42 -26.84 -7.97
C ARG A 352 48.68 -26.21 -9.13
N GLU A 353 48.26 -27.00 -10.11
CA GLU A 353 47.49 -26.48 -11.24
C GLU A 353 46.04 -26.17 -10.85
N ALA A 354 45.43 -26.93 -9.91
CA ALA A 354 44.16 -26.57 -9.29
C ALA A 354 44.21 -25.19 -8.60
N VAL A 355 45.25 -24.92 -7.82
CA VAL A 355 45.45 -23.61 -7.17
C VAL A 355 45.64 -22.49 -8.20
N ARG A 356 46.34 -22.74 -9.31
CA ARG A 356 46.54 -21.77 -10.39
C ARG A 356 45.26 -21.48 -11.17
N ALA A 357 44.51 -22.52 -11.55
CA ALA A 357 43.26 -22.39 -12.27
C ALA A 357 42.18 -21.68 -11.43
N GLY A 358 42.07 -22.00 -10.14
CA GLY A 358 41.16 -21.32 -9.22
C GLY A 358 41.50 -19.84 -8.99
N ALA A 359 42.72 -19.37 -9.30
CA ALA A 359 43.05 -17.95 -9.20
C ALA A 359 42.44 -17.09 -10.33
N LEU A 360 42.00 -17.70 -11.44
CA LEU A 360 41.56 -16.97 -12.64
C LEU A 360 40.17 -16.33 -12.51
N PRO A 361 39.14 -16.98 -11.94
CA PRO A 361 37.82 -16.36 -11.75
C PRO A 361 37.82 -15.16 -10.81
N LEU A 362 36.76 -14.35 -10.89
CA LEU A 362 36.47 -13.29 -9.91
C LEU A 362 35.89 -13.88 -8.62
N GLN A 363 35.01 -14.88 -8.76
CA GLN A 363 34.40 -15.65 -7.67
C GLN A 363 34.39 -17.13 -8.05
N LEU A 364 34.44 -18.02 -7.06
CA LEU A 364 34.48 -19.47 -7.24
C LEU A 364 33.31 -20.13 -6.52
N ASN A 365 32.54 -20.96 -7.22
CA ASN A 365 31.87 -22.10 -6.60
C ASN A 365 32.48 -23.40 -7.16
N GLU A 366 31.93 -24.55 -6.79
CA GLU A 366 32.42 -25.86 -7.25
C GLU A 366 32.35 -25.99 -8.79
N ASP A 367 31.27 -25.52 -9.42
CA ASP A 367 31.09 -25.56 -10.88
C ASP A 367 32.11 -24.68 -11.62
N VAL A 368 32.35 -23.45 -11.13
CA VAL A 368 33.34 -22.51 -11.69
C VAL A 368 34.76 -23.05 -11.51
N PHE A 369 35.05 -23.69 -10.37
CA PHE A 369 36.34 -24.34 -10.14
C PHE A 369 36.54 -25.53 -11.09
N ALA A 370 35.53 -26.40 -11.24
CA ALA A 370 35.57 -27.52 -12.19
C ALA A 370 35.73 -27.03 -13.65
N ALA A 371 35.10 -25.92 -14.02
CA ALA A 371 35.26 -25.29 -15.33
C ALA A 371 36.67 -24.68 -15.57
N ALA A 372 37.29 -24.14 -14.52
CA ALA A 372 38.63 -23.58 -14.58
C ALA A 372 39.70 -24.68 -14.72
N ALA A 373 39.68 -25.65 -13.80
CA ALA A 373 40.72 -26.65 -13.59
C ALA A 373 40.52 -27.94 -14.42
N GLY A 374 39.28 -28.26 -14.80
CA GLY A 374 38.95 -29.47 -15.56
C GLY A 374 38.95 -30.75 -14.73
N SER A 375 38.74 -31.89 -15.42
CA SER A 375 38.57 -33.22 -14.82
C SER A 375 39.78 -33.75 -14.05
N GLU A 376 40.98 -33.19 -14.24
CA GLU A 376 42.17 -33.58 -13.47
C GLU A 376 42.16 -33.04 -12.03
N ALA A 377 41.21 -32.15 -11.69
CA ALA A 377 41.02 -31.59 -10.35
C ALA A 377 39.72 -32.07 -9.65
N GLU A 378 39.09 -33.14 -10.15
CA GLU A 378 37.89 -33.73 -9.54
C GLU A 378 38.17 -34.14 -8.08
N GLY A 379 37.31 -33.71 -7.15
CA GLY A 379 37.49 -33.93 -5.71
C GLY A 379 38.46 -32.98 -5.00
N LEU A 380 39.15 -32.06 -5.69
CA LEU A 380 40.05 -31.09 -5.05
C LEU A 380 39.35 -29.84 -4.47
N TRP A 381 38.03 -29.70 -4.63
CA TRP A 381 37.28 -28.50 -4.21
C TRP A 381 37.32 -28.24 -2.69
N GLU A 382 37.04 -29.25 -1.86
CA GLU A 382 37.11 -29.11 -0.40
C GLU A 382 38.55 -28.81 0.07
N TRP A 383 39.54 -29.49 -0.52
CA TRP A 383 40.95 -29.26 -0.27
C TRP A 383 41.39 -27.84 -0.65
N LEU A 384 40.85 -27.28 -1.74
CA LEU A 384 41.09 -25.91 -2.15
C LEU A 384 40.45 -24.90 -1.19
N CYS A 385 39.21 -25.16 -0.75
CA CYS A 385 38.52 -24.33 0.24
C CYS A 385 39.27 -24.26 1.58
N GLY A 386 39.94 -25.34 1.97
CA GLY A 386 40.80 -25.41 3.17
C GLY A 386 42.11 -24.62 3.07
N GLN A 387 42.48 -24.10 1.89
CA GLN A 387 43.75 -23.38 1.73
C GLN A 387 43.74 -22.01 2.45
N PRO A 388 44.88 -21.58 3.03
CA PRO A 388 44.94 -20.38 3.87
C PRO A 388 44.75 -19.05 3.12
N PHE A 389 44.81 -19.07 1.79
CA PHE A 389 44.62 -17.90 0.91
C PHE A 389 43.27 -17.90 0.17
N VAL A 390 42.42 -18.92 0.38
CA VAL A 390 41.06 -19.01 -0.18
C VAL A 390 40.07 -18.77 0.96
N SER A 391 39.15 -17.82 0.80
CA SER A 391 38.22 -17.36 1.85
C SER A 391 36.80 -17.19 1.31
N GLY A 392 35.79 -17.15 2.19
CA GLY A 392 34.39 -16.93 1.81
C GLY A 392 33.41 -18.01 2.32
N ARG A 393 32.18 -17.60 2.60
CA ARG A 393 31.08 -18.44 3.11
C ARG A 393 29.89 -18.49 2.16
N GLY A 394 29.06 -19.52 2.34
CA GLY A 394 28.06 -19.90 1.36
C GLY A 394 28.71 -20.49 0.10
N ASP A 395 27.98 -20.40 -0.99
CA ASP A 395 28.28 -21.06 -2.27
C ASP A 395 29.54 -20.51 -2.96
N PHE A 396 29.96 -19.28 -2.62
CA PHE A 396 31.06 -18.58 -3.28
C PHE A 396 32.30 -18.40 -2.39
N LYS A 397 33.48 -18.50 -3.02
CA LYS A 397 34.82 -18.33 -2.45
C LYS A 397 35.62 -17.35 -3.30
N HIS A 398 36.62 -16.73 -2.69
CA HIS A 398 37.50 -15.73 -3.29
C HIS A 398 38.94 -15.96 -2.83
N TYR A 399 39.91 -15.74 -3.70
CA TYR A 399 41.32 -15.75 -3.33
C TYR A 399 41.71 -14.40 -2.71
N HIS A 400 42.59 -14.42 -1.72
CA HIS A 400 43.20 -13.21 -1.15
C HIS A 400 43.88 -12.39 -2.25
N ALA A 401 43.47 -11.13 -2.44
CA ALA A 401 43.77 -10.33 -3.64
C ALA A 401 45.26 -10.32 -4.05
N VAL A 402 46.18 -10.14 -3.10
CA VAL A 402 47.64 -10.18 -3.35
C VAL A 402 48.10 -11.53 -3.93
N VAL A 403 47.60 -12.63 -3.38
CA VAL A 403 47.98 -14.00 -3.80
C VAL A 403 47.37 -14.31 -5.17
N ARG A 404 46.11 -13.90 -5.38
CA ARG A 404 45.44 -13.95 -6.69
C ARG A 404 46.23 -13.19 -7.75
N ALA A 405 46.55 -11.92 -7.50
CA ALA A 405 47.24 -11.05 -8.46
C ALA A 405 48.65 -11.57 -8.82
N SER A 406 49.38 -12.16 -7.87
CA SER A 406 50.65 -12.84 -8.11
C SER A 406 50.46 -14.08 -9.01
N MET A 407 49.54 -14.99 -8.67
CA MET A 407 49.26 -16.20 -9.46
C MET A 407 48.75 -15.88 -10.88
N VAL A 408 47.96 -14.83 -11.03
CA VAL A 408 47.48 -14.28 -12.31
C VAL A 408 48.64 -13.71 -13.14
N ARG A 409 49.46 -12.84 -12.53
CA ARG A 409 50.65 -12.23 -13.16
C ARG A 409 51.62 -13.29 -13.66
N GLN A 410 51.93 -14.30 -12.83
CA GLN A 410 52.81 -15.40 -13.22
C GLN A 410 52.27 -16.19 -14.40
N GLN A 411 50.98 -16.57 -14.40
CA GLN A 411 50.37 -17.33 -15.49
C GLN A 411 50.37 -16.56 -16.81
N ARG A 412 50.02 -15.27 -16.77
CA ARG A 412 50.05 -14.35 -17.93
C ARG A 412 51.45 -14.23 -18.53
N ILE A 413 52.48 -14.08 -17.69
CA ILE A 413 53.88 -13.88 -18.14
C ILE A 413 54.51 -15.19 -18.63
N HIS A 414 54.41 -16.28 -17.86
CA HIS A 414 55.12 -17.53 -18.13
C HIS A 414 54.38 -18.48 -19.07
N SER A 415 53.07 -18.29 -19.29
CA SER A 415 52.26 -19.16 -20.13
C SER A 415 51.10 -18.40 -20.83
N PRO A 416 51.39 -17.33 -21.59
CA PRO A 416 50.37 -16.45 -22.20
C PRO A 416 49.36 -17.18 -23.10
N GLN A 417 49.77 -18.27 -23.75
CA GLN A 417 48.88 -19.12 -24.57
C GLN A 417 47.88 -19.90 -23.69
N SER A 418 48.36 -20.46 -22.57
CA SER A 418 47.54 -21.22 -21.62
C SER A 418 46.62 -20.29 -20.82
N TRP A 419 47.11 -19.10 -20.46
CA TRP A 419 46.33 -17.98 -19.91
C TRP A 419 45.13 -17.64 -20.79
N ALA A 420 45.38 -17.29 -22.06
CA ALA A 420 44.31 -16.93 -23.00
C ALA A 420 43.34 -18.11 -23.21
N ALA A 421 43.86 -19.35 -23.34
CA ALA A 421 43.02 -20.54 -23.49
C ALA A 421 42.15 -20.82 -22.24
N ALA A 422 42.66 -20.62 -21.03
CA ALA A 422 41.91 -20.81 -19.79
C ALA A 422 40.81 -19.77 -19.62
N HIS A 423 41.11 -18.50 -19.87
CA HIS A 423 40.11 -17.44 -19.87
C HIS A 423 39.05 -17.64 -20.97
N LEU A 424 39.42 -18.12 -22.16
CA LEU A 424 38.43 -18.45 -23.20
C LEU A 424 37.55 -19.66 -22.84
N ARG A 425 38.05 -20.68 -22.12
CA ARG A 425 37.22 -21.76 -21.58
C ARG A 425 36.20 -21.25 -20.56
N LEU A 426 36.64 -20.43 -19.61
CA LEU A 426 35.77 -19.84 -18.59
C LEU A 426 34.72 -18.92 -19.23
N ALA A 427 35.12 -18.03 -20.15
CA ALA A 427 34.17 -17.23 -20.92
C ALA A 427 33.14 -18.08 -21.69
N GLY A 428 33.56 -19.20 -22.30
CA GLY A 428 32.67 -20.14 -22.97
C GLY A 428 31.69 -20.83 -22.03
N THR A 429 32.13 -21.15 -20.80
CA THR A 429 31.29 -21.78 -19.78
C THR A 429 30.24 -20.81 -19.23
N HIS A 430 30.66 -19.58 -18.85
CA HIS A 430 29.72 -18.56 -18.41
C HIS A 430 28.76 -18.14 -19.53
N ALA A 431 29.19 -18.14 -20.81
CA ALA A 431 28.29 -17.95 -21.94
C ALA A 431 27.22 -19.05 -22.05
N ALA A 432 27.57 -20.32 -21.79
CA ALA A 432 26.63 -21.45 -21.83
C ALA A 432 25.63 -21.41 -20.66
N TRP A 433 26.08 -21.10 -19.44
CA TRP A 433 25.19 -20.89 -18.29
C TRP A 433 24.27 -19.69 -18.50
N ARG A 434 24.79 -18.57 -19.05
CA ARG A 434 23.97 -17.41 -19.42
C ARG A 434 22.93 -17.77 -20.48
N ALA A 435 23.28 -18.54 -21.50
CA ALA A 435 22.33 -19.02 -22.51
C ALA A 435 21.23 -19.90 -21.90
N THR A 436 21.57 -20.78 -20.95
CA THR A 436 20.59 -21.58 -20.19
C THR A 436 19.64 -20.71 -19.37
N ALA A 437 20.13 -19.60 -18.80
CA ALA A 437 19.28 -18.58 -18.17
C ALA A 437 18.42 -17.82 -19.20
N GLU A 438 18.92 -17.58 -20.41
CA GLU A 438 18.20 -16.89 -21.50
C GLU A 438 17.06 -17.73 -22.10
N GLU A 439 17.12 -19.06 -22.02
CA GLU A 439 16.02 -19.98 -22.37
C GLU A 439 14.83 -19.85 -21.40
N ARG A 440 15.09 -19.56 -20.11
CA ARG A 440 14.06 -19.36 -19.07
C ARG A 440 13.66 -17.89 -18.85
N LEU A 441 14.29 -16.93 -19.53
CA LEU A 441 14.10 -15.48 -19.32
C LEU A 441 13.72 -14.73 -20.60
N PRO A 442 12.49 -14.16 -20.68
CA PRO A 442 12.15 -13.12 -21.65
C PRO A 442 13.15 -11.96 -21.60
N GLU A 443 13.46 -11.37 -22.75
CA GLU A 443 14.58 -10.44 -22.90
C GLU A 443 14.52 -9.25 -21.93
N ALA A 444 13.34 -8.62 -21.80
CA ALA A 444 13.08 -7.52 -20.88
C ALA A 444 13.30 -7.85 -19.38
N LYS A 445 13.40 -9.13 -19.01
CA LYS A 445 13.64 -9.58 -17.63
C LYS A 445 15.10 -9.98 -17.36
N ARG A 446 15.94 -10.17 -18.39
CA ARG A 446 17.33 -10.65 -18.28
C ARG A 446 18.21 -9.76 -17.39
N TRP A 447 18.20 -8.44 -17.61
CA TRP A 447 18.98 -7.50 -16.79
C TRP A 447 18.51 -7.35 -15.34
N LYS A 448 17.30 -7.86 -15.00
CA LYS A 448 16.78 -7.89 -13.63
C LYS A 448 17.14 -9.18 -12.88
N ASP A 449 17.51 -10.25 -13.59
CA ASP A 449 17.89 -11.55 -13.02
C ASP A 449 19.36 -11.53 -12.53
N PRO A 450 19.64 -11.79 -11.23
CA PRO A 450 21.00 -11.74 -10.70
C PRO A 450 21.95 -12.82 -11.23
N GLU A 451 21.44 -14.01 -11.58
CA GLU A 451 22.23 -15.11 -12.13
C GLU A 451 22.66 -14.78 -13.55
N TRP A 452 21.74 -14.32 -14.40
CA TRP A 452 22.05 -13.84 -15.75
C TRP A 452 23.09 -12.71 -15.71
N ARG A 453 22.90 -11.72 -14.82
CA ARG A 453 23.85 -10.61 -14.63
C ARG A 453 25.25 -11.10 -14.26
N ARG A 454 25.38 -12.00 -13.28
CA ARG A 454 26.66 -12.59 -12.87
C ARG A 454 27.37 -13.27 -14.05
N HIS A 455 26.69 -14.20 -14.73
CA HIS A 455 27.31 -14.91 -15.85
C HIS A 455 27.66 -13.97 -17.04
N ARG A 456 26.89 -12.90 -17.28
CA ARG A 456 27.25 -11.88 -18.28
C ARG A 456 28.48 -11.06 -17.88
N LEU A 457 28.62 -10.71 -16.61
CA LEU A 457 29.76 -9.98 -16.05
C LEU A 457 31.03 -10.83 -16.12
N ASP A 458 31.00 -12.06 -15.61
CA ASP A 458 32.14 -12.98 -15.59
C ASP A 458 32.61 -13.35 -17.01
N GLU A 459 31.68 -13.60 -17.95
CA GLU A 459 32.05 -13.81 -19.36
C GLU A 459 32.77 -12.59 -19.93
N THR A 460 32.30 -11.38 -19.64
CA THR A 460 32.91 -10.14 -20.12
C THR A 460 34.32 -9.97 -19.53
N TYR A 461 34.48 -10.21 -18.22
CA TYR A 461 35.78 -10.24 -17.54
C TYR A 461 36.75 -11.22 -18.22
N HIS A 462 36.35 -12.48 -18.38
CA HIS A 462 37.22 -13.51 -18.94
C HIS A 462 37.56 -13.23 -20.41
N ARG A 463 36.62 -12.73 -21.22
CA ARG A 463 36.89 -12.27 -22.60
C ARG A 463 37.92 -11.15 -22.64
N LEU A 464 37.78 -10.14 -21.77
CA LEU A 464 38.72 -9.02 -21.68
C LEU A 464 40.12 -9.52 -21.30
N CYS A 465 40.26 -10.32 -20.25
CA CYS A 465 41.56 -10.85 -19.81
C CYS A 465 42.26 -11.72 -20.87
N ALA A 466 41.52 -12.40 -21.74
CA ALA A 466 42.09 -13.11 -22.88
C ALA A 466 42.56 -12.15 -24.00
N HIS A 467 41.70 -11.21 -24.44
CA HIS A 467 41.92 -10.41 -25.66
C HIS A 467 41.46 -8.93 -25.52
N PRO A 468 42.07 -8.11 -24.64
CA PRO A 468 41.52 -6.81 -24.21
C PRO A 468 41.08 -5.90 -25.36
N GLY A 469 42.01 -5.59 -26.27
CA GLY A 469 41.78 -4.67 -27.39
C GLY A 469 40.70 -5.10 -28.40
N THR A 470 40.32 -6.39 -28.45
CA THR A 470 39.23 -6.85 -29.32
C THR A 470 37.87 -6.88 -28.63
N GLN A 471 37.86 -6.99 -27.29
CA GLN A 471 36.64 -7.17 -26.50
C GLN A 471 36.16 -5.86 -25.85
N LEU A 472 37.06 -4.87 -25.70
CA LEU A 472 36.78 -3.57 -25.08
C LEU A 472 35.55 -2.85 -25.67
N THR A 473 35.33 -2.84 -26.99
CA THR A 473 34.12 -2.22 -27.58
C THR A 473 32.83 -2.89 -27.06
N SER A 474 32.75 -4.22 -27.10
CA SER A 474 31.56 -4.95 -26.64
C SER A 474 31.36 -4.80 -25.12
N ALA A 475 32.45 -4.72 -24.35
CA ALA A 475 32.41 -4.46 -22.91
C ALA A 475 31.91 -3.05 -22.58
N LEU A 476 32.38 -2.00 -23.28
CA LEU A 476 31.87 -0.63 -23.14
C LEU A 476 30.38 -0.55 -23.52
N GLU A 477 29.95 -1.32 -24.52
CA GLU A 477 28.52 -1.48 -24.87
C GLU A 477 27.73 -2.21 -23.78
N GLN A 478 28.35 -3.08 -22.95
CA GLN A 478 27.71 -3.59 -21.73
C GLN A 478 27.62 -2.52 -20.63
N VAL A 479 28.61 -1.62 -20.51
CA VAL A 479 28.53 -0.48 -19.56
C VAL A 479 27.36 0.44 -19.94
N VAL A 480 27.12 0.69 -21.23
CA VAL A 480 25.91 1.41 -21.69
C VAL A 480 24.63 0.75 -21.18
N ARG A 481 24.51 -0.59 -21.30
CA ARG A 481 23.35 -1.34 -20.82
C ARG A 481 23.22 -1.33 -19.29
N ALA A 482 24.34 -1.40 -18.57
CA ALA A 482 24.42 -1.35 -17.12
C ALA A 482 24.02 0.03 -16.55
N ALA A 483 24.49 1.12 -17.16
CA ALA A 483 24.08 2.50 -16.83
C ALA A 483 22.57 2.74 -17.08
N GLY A 484 21.97 1.97 -18.00
CA GLY A 484 20.52 1.94 -18.21
C GLY A 484 19.71 1.18 -17.15
N GLN A 485 20.36 0.57 -16.14
CA GLN A 485 19.69 -0.07 -15.01
C GLN A 485 19.73 0.85 -13.78
N ASP A 486 20.78 0.73 -12.97
CA ASP A 486 20.95 1.44 -11.70
C ASP A 486 22.44 1.62 -11.35
N THR A 487 22.73 2.45 -10.35
CA THR A 487 24.10 2.84 -9.97
C THR A 487 24.90 1.67 -9.40
N ALA A 488 24.27 0.65 -8.82
CA ALA A 488 24.95 -0.51 -8.25
C ALA A 488 25.33 -1.51 -9.35
N VAL A 489 24.45 -1.75 -10.32
CA VAL A 489 24.75 -2.51 -11.53
C VAL A 489 25.82 -1.80 -12.38
N LEU A 490 25.75 -0.48 -12.53
CA LEU A 490 26.81 0.28 -13.21
C LEU A 490 28.17 0.13 -12.49
N ARG A 491 28.20 0.27 -11.16
CA ARG A 491 29.41 0.13 -10.35
C ARG A 491 30.06 -1.24 -10.53
N GLN A 492 29.29 -2.34 -10.46
CA GLN A 492 29.79 -3.71 -10.65
C GLN A 492 30.48 -3.90 -12.01
N TRP A 493 29.95 -3.31 -13.09
CA TRP A 493 30.56 -3.39 -14.42
C TRP A 493 31.86 -2.58 -14.54
N ILE A 494 31.98 -1.47 -13.79
CA ILE A 494 33.19 -0.64 -13.75
C ILE A 494 34.28 -1.30 -12.89
N GLU A 495 33.93 -1.86 -11.74
CA GLU A 495 34.83 -2.65 -10.89
C GLU A 495 35.38 -3.88 -11.64
N MET A 496 34.53 -4.57 -12.41
CA MET A 496 34.94 -5.67 -13.29
C MET A 496 35.93 -5.21 -14.37
N LEU A 497 35.70 -4.04 -14.99
CA LEU A 497 36.64 -3.47 -15.97
C LEU A 497 37.99 -3.10 -15.36
N GLU A 498 38.01 -2.56 -14.14
CA GLU A 498 39.23 -2.23 -13.41
C GLU A 498 40.02 -3.50 -13.02
N GLN A 499 39.35 -4.54 -12.53
CA GLN A 499 39.99 -5.83 -12.26
C GLN A 499 40.52 -6.49 -13.55
N ALA A 500 39.77 -6.43 -14.65
CA ALA A 500 40.23 -6.90 -15.95
C ALA A 500 41.44 -6.12 -16.49
N ALA A 501 41.49 -4.79 -16.27
CA ALA A 501 42.64 -3.95 -16.63
C ALA A 501 43.91 -4.39 -15.90
N GLN A 502 43.82 -4.60 -14.58
CA GLN A 502 44.93 -5.02 -13.74
C GLN A 502 45.42 -6.44 -14.09
N ASP A 503 44.48 -7.39 -14.25
CA ASP A 503 44.79 -8.79 -14.54
C ASP A 503 45.32 -9.00 -15.96
N ALA A 504 44.87 -8.22 -16.94
CA ALA A 504 45.44 -8.21 -18.29
C ALA A 504 46.75 -7.41 -18.40
N ALA A 505 46.93 -6.39 -17.55
CA ALA A 505 47.92 -5.31 -17.71
C ALA A 505 47.84 -4.60 -19.07
N ASP A 506 46.62 -4.29 -19.52
CA ASP A 506 46.35 -3.56 -20.76
C ASP A 506 46.11 -2.07 -20.48
N ALA A 507 46.91 -1.19 -21.10
CA ALA A 507 46.90 0.25 -20.84
C ALA A 507 45.69 0.97 -21.45
N ASP A 508 45.12 0.44 -22.55
CA ASP A 508 43.91 0.97 -23.18
C ASP A 508 42.71 0.71 -22.27
N LEU A 509 42.61 -0.51 -21.73
CA LEU A 509 41.58 -0.95 -20.79
C LEU A 509 41.71 -0.20 -19.44
N LEU A 510 42.93 -0.01 -18.92
CA LEU A 510 43.18 0.77 -17.70
C LEU A 510 42.70 2.22 -17.85
N THR A 511 43.08 2.89 -18.94
CA THR A 511 42.66 4.27 -19.27
C THR A 511 41.13 4.41 -19.31
N TRP A 512 40.41 3.37 -19.75
CA TRP A 512 38.95 3.33 -19.73
C TRP A 512 38.37 3.06 -18.34
N SER A 513 38.92 2.11 -17.58
CA SER A 513 38.45 1.81 -16.23
C SER A 513 38.61 3.01 -15.29
N GLU A 514 39.74 3.72 -15.32
CA GLU A 514 39.95 4.95 -14.56
C GLU A 514 38.94 6.05 -14.95
N ARG A 515 38.69 6.23 -16.25
CA ARG A 515 37.71 7.21 -16.75
C ARG A 515 36.31 6.94 -16.22
N LEU A 516 35.86 5.69 -16.26
CA LEU A 516 34.52 5.29 -15.82
C LEU A 516 34.41 5.28 -14.28
N ARG A 517 35.45 4.85 -13.56
CA ARG A 517 35.52 4.97 -12.10
C ARG A 517 35.42 6.43 -11.64
N ASN A 518 36.02 7.36 -12.38
CA ASN A 518 35.90 8.79 -12.06
C ASN A 518 34.48 9.34 -12.28
N THR A 519 33.62 8.74 -13.14
CA THR A 519 32.21 9.15 -13.26
C THR A 519 31.32 8.64 -12.12
N LEU A 520 31.80 7.73 -11.27
CA LEU A 520 31.08 7.27 -10.06
C LEU A 520 31.17 8.26 -8.87
N ALA A 521 31.89 9.37 -9.04
CA ALA A 521 32.00 10.45 -8.06
C ALA A 521 31.26 11.74 -8.49
N ASP A 522 30.42 11.64 -9.53
CA ASP A 522 29.51 12.70 -10.00
C ASP A 522 28.18 12.66 -9.23
N ASP A 523 27.41 13.74 -9.24
CA ASP A 523 26.06 13.80 -8.63
C ASP A 523 25.04 12.98 -9.45
N GLU A 524 25.24 12.84 -10.77
CA GLU A 524 24.44 11.98 -11.66
C GLU A 524 25.32 10.92 -12.37
N PRO A 525 25.82 9.87 -11.66
CA PRO A 525 26.84 8.95 -12.17
C PRO A 525 26.54 8.30 -13.51
N GLU A 526 25.28 7.94 -13.76
CA GLU A 526 24.87 7.30 -15.02
C GLU A 526 24.82 8.31 -16.17
N LEU A 527 24.40 9.56 -15.94
CA LEU A 527 24.47 10.61 -16.96
C LEU A 527 25.92 10.94 -17.30
N ALA A 528 26.80 11.02 -16.30
CA ALA A 528 28.23 11.27 -16.47
C ALA A 528 28.92 10.10 -17.22
N CYS A 529 28.62 8.86 -16.85
CA CYS A 529 29.13 7.66 -17.53
C CYS A 529 28.67 7.58 -18.99
N LEU A 530 27.37 7.80 -19.26
CA LEU A 530 26.82 7.80 -20.62
C LEU A 530 27.42 8.93 -21.46
N ALA A 531 27.63 10.12 -20.88
CA ALA A 531 28.36 11.21 -21.55
C ALA A 531 29.79 10.78 -21.94
N ALA A 532 30.56 10.21 -20.99
CA ALA A 532 31.92 9.76 -21.24
C ALA A 532 32.00 8.71 -22.37
N LEU A 533 31.06 7.77 -22.42
CA LEU A 533 30.96 6.74 -23.46
C LEU A 533 30.62 7.33 -24.84
N LEU A 534 29.67 8.28 -24.90
CA LEU A 534 29.24 8.92 -26.15
C LEU A 534 30.36 9.71 -26.86
N THR A 535 31.30 10.29 -26.10
CA THR A 535 32.43 11.08 -26.66
C THR A 535 33.38 10.28 -27.56
N HIS A 536 33.43 8.95 -27.47
CA HIS A 536 34.43 8.15 -28.19
C HIS A 536 33.87 7.44 -29.44
N SER A 537 34.74 7.19 -30.40
CA SER A 537 34.54 6.33 -31.57
C SER A 537 34.52 4.81 -31.29
N ARG A 538 34.76 4.34 -30.05
CA ARG A 538 34.82 2.90 -29.73
C ARG A 538 33.46 2.26 -29.45
N VAL A 539 32.41 3.06 -29.20
CA VAL A 539 31.03 2.59 -29.07
C VAL A 539 30.36 2.68 -30.45
N GLY A 540 29.76 1.59 -30.93
CA GLY A 540 29.11 1.52 -32.25
C GLY A 540 27.81 2.35 -32.32
N PRO A 541 27.22 2.53 -33.53
CA PRO A 541 25.96 3.27 -33.70
C PRO A 541 24.83 2.73 -32.82
N GLU A 542 24.67 1.40 -32.73
CA GLU A 542 23.69 0.76 -31.84
C GLU A 542 23.96 1.15 -30.36
N GLY A 543 25.20 0.98 -29.89
CA GLY A 543 25.59 1.37 -28.54
C GLY A 543 25.37 2.86 -28.24
N LYS A 544 25.53 3.74 -29.24
CA LYS A 544 25.22 5.17 -29.11
C LYS A 544 23.72 5.45 -29.09
N SER A 545 22.93 4.73 -29.87
CA SER A 545 21.47 4.78 -29.80
C SER A 545 20.97 4.44 -28.40
N TRP A 546 21.45 3.32 -27.83
CA TRP A 546 21.10 2.92 -26.46
C TRP A 546 21.63 3.88 -25.40
N ALA A 547 22.85 4.42 -25.56
CA ALA A 547 23.39 5.40 -24.62
C ALA A 547 22.56 6.70 -24.59
N HIS A 548 22.14 7.20 -25.75
CA HIS A 548 21.21 8.32 -25.84
C HIS A 548 19.81 7.96 -25.31
N THR A 549 19.33 6.72 -25.51
CA THR A 549 18.03 6.26 -24.97
C THR A 549 18.01 6.28 -23.45
N TYR A 550 18.99 5.66 -22.80
CA TYR A 550 19.06 5.64 -21.33
C TYR A 550 19.32 7.03 -20.74
N ARG A 551 20.09 7.86 -21.45
CA ARG A 551 20.32 9.27 -21.08
C ARG A 551 19.02 10.07 -21.15
N GLY A 552 18.22 9.89 -22.21
CA GLY A 552 16.88 10.47 -22.32
C GLY A 552 15.94 10.00 -21.20
N ASN A 553 15.88 8.69 -20.93
CA ASN A 553 15.07 8.13 -19.83
C ASN A 553 15.44 8.75 -18.47
N ARG A 554 16.73 8.96 -18.19
CA ARG A 554 17.18 9.61 -16.94
C ARG A 554 16.87 11.10 -16.86
N LEU A 555 16.94 11.82 -17.98
CA LEU A 555 16.53 13.23 -18.04
C LEU A 555 15.01 13.38 -17.83
N TYR A 556 14.21 12.50 -18.44
CA TYR A 556 12.76 12.43 -18.23
C TYR A 556 12.41 12.16 -16.75
N LEU A 557 13.09 11.20 -16.10
CA LEU A 557 12.93 10.94 -14.65
C LEU A 557 13.44 12.07 -13.73
N GLY A 558 14.06 13.11 -14.29
CA GLY A 558 14.51 14.32 -13.59
C GLY A 558 13.78 15.59 -14.07
N ASP A 559 12.56 15.46 -14.59
CA ASP A 559 11.69 16.54 -15.08
C ASP A 559 12.31 17.42 -16.21
N ARG A 560 13.24 16.87 -16.99
CA ARG A 560 13.98 17.58 -18.07
C ARG A 560 13.52 17.14 -19.46
N ASP A 561 12.20 17.15 -19.68
CA ASP A 561 11.54 16.58 -20.86
C ASP A 561 12.10 17.00 -22.22
N GLU A 562 12.33 18.30 -22.46
CA GLU A 562 12.83 18.77 -23.77
C GLU A 562 14.30 18.38 -24.01
N GLU A 563 15.11 18.18 -22.95
CA GLU A 563 16.43 17.53 -23.08
C GLU A 563 16.28 16.03 -23.36
N ALA A 564 15.31 15.35 -22.72
CA ALA A 564 15.02 13.94 -22.95
C ALA A 564 14.59 13.68 -24.41
N LEU A 565 13.66 14.47 -24.95
CA LEU A 565 13.25 14.44 -26.36
C LEU A 565 14.44 14.64 -27.30
N THR A 566 15.32 15.60 -26.99
CA THR A 566 16.55 15.85 -27.76
C THR A 566 17.50 14.64 -27.77
N GLU A 567 17.57 13.88 -26.67
CA GLU A 567 18.35 12.66 -26.59
C GLU A 567 17.67 11.48 -27.32
N PHE A 568 16.34 11.34 -27.25
CA PHE A 568 15.63 10.32 -28.04
C PHE A 568 15.73 10.56 -29.55
N ASP A 569 15.68 11.82 -30.01
CA ASP A 569 15.94 12.19 -31.41
C ASP A 569 17.34 11.76 -31.85
N ARG A 570 18.35 11.94 -30.99
CA ARG A 570 19.72 11.44 -31.23
C ARG A 570 19.77 9.92 -31.26
N ALA A 571 19.05 9.24 -30.36
CA ALA A 571 18.99 7.78 -30.32
C ALA A 571 18.42 7.19 -31.62
N ILE A 572 17.28 7.72 -32.07
CA ILE A 572 16.61 7.34 -33.33
C ILE A 572 17.49 7.71 -34.54
N GLY A 573 18.23 8.82 -34.47
CA GLY A 573 19.18 9.22 -35.51
C GLY A 573 20.41 8.30 -35.65
N TYR A 574 20.79 7.57 -34.60
CA TYR A 574 21.85 6.54 -34.65
C TYR A 574 21.32 5.15 -35.04
N ASP A 575 20.13 4.77 -34.54
CA ASP A 575 19.42 3.58 -34.99
C ASP A 575 17.90 3.77 -34.92
N ALA A 576 17.28 3.87 -36.10
CA ALA A 576 15.84 4.00 -36.24
C ALA A 576 15.06 2.71 -35.90
N ARG A 577 15.75 1.58 -35.68
CA ARG A 577 15.16 0.30 -35.22
C ARG A 577 15.19 0.12 -33.70
N ASN A 578 15.66 1.11 -32.94
CA ASN A 578 15.56 1.09 -31.49
C ASN A 578 14.12 1.40 -31.04
N ALA A 579 13.29 0.36 -30.94
CA ALA A 579 11.88 0.48 -30.50
C ALA A 579 11.74 1.20 -29.15
N HIS A 580 12.69 0.98 -28.22
CA HIS A 580 12.66 1.64 -26.91
C HIS A 580 12.88 3.15 -27.01
N ALA A 581 13.70 3.65 -27.94
CA ALA A 581 13.87 5.08 -28.17
C ALA A 581 12.57 5.73 -28.67
N TRP A 582 11.87 5.09 -29.60
CA TRP A 582 10.56 5.53 -30.08
C TRP A 582 9.51 5.49 -28.95
N GLY A 583 9.43 4.38 -28.21
CA GLY A 583 8.48 4.23 -27.10
C GLY A 583 8.71 5.27 -26.00
N SER A 584 9.95 5.49 -25.58
CA SER A 584 10.29 6.52 -24.60
C SER A 584 9.95 7.93 -25.08
N ARG A 585 10.26 8.29 -26.34
CA ARG A 585 9.91 9.61 -26.90
C ARG A 585 8.39 9.80 -26.95
N GLY A 586 7.65 8.74 -27.33
CA GLY A 586 6.20 8.74 -27.33
C GLY A 586 5.60 8.91 -25.93
N GLU A 587 6.16 8.24 -24.91
CA GLU A 587 5.78 8.42 -23.52
C GLU A 587 6.06 9.85 -23.01
N THR A 588 7.24 10.43 -23.27
CA THR A 588 7.51 11.85 -22.94
C THR A 588 6.58 12.80 -23.68
N HIS A 589 6.24 12.53 -24.95
CA HIS A 589 5.19 13.27 -25.66
C HIS A 589 3.81 13.12 -25.00
N ARG A 590 3.47 11.96 -24.44
CA ARG A 590 2.22 11.73 -23.71
C ARG A 590 2.14 12.58 -22.44
N TRP A 591 3.22 12.65 -21.65
CA TRP A 591 3.30 13.51 -20.46
C TRP A 591 3.19 15.00 -20.79
N LEU A 592 3.79 15.45 -21.89
CA LEU A 592 3.67 16.82 -22.40
C LEU A 592 2.31 17.14 -23.07
N GLY A 593 1.32 16.24 -22.99
CA GLY A 593 0.00 16.42 -23.61
C GLY A 593 -0.02 16.33 -25.14
N ARG A 594 1.09 15.93 -25.78
CA ARG A 594 1.29 15.85 -27.24
C ARG A 594 0.77 14.52 -27.80
N TYR A 595 -0.47 14.16 -27.45
CA TYR A 595 -0.99 12.79 -27.60
C TYR A 595 -0.92 12.22 -29.03
N ASP A 596 -1.13 13.01 -30.08
CA ASP A 596 -1.00 12.53 -31.47
C ASP A 596 0.45 12.21 -31.86
N GLN A 597 1.44 12.93 -31.31
CA GLN A 597 2.85 12.59 -31.48
C GLN A 597 3.20 11.33 -30.69
N ALA A 598 2.69 11.21 -29.45
CA ALA A 598 2.82 10.01 -28.63
C ALA A 598 2.32 8.75 -29.35
N ILE A 599 1.08 8.80 -29.88
CA ILE A 599 0.47 7.69 -30.62
C ILE A 599 1.27 7.33 -31.88
N THR A 600 1.85 8.32 -32.58
CA THR A 600 2.68 8.10 -33.78
C THR A 600 3.99 7.38 -33.43
N ASP A 601 4.67 7.83 -32.37
CA ASP A 601 5.94 7.26 -31.93
C ASP A 601 5.77 5.86 -31.33
N LEU A 602 4.75 5.66 -30.48
CA LEU A 602 4.42 4.36 -29.92
C LEU A 602 3.93 3.37 -30.99
N THR A 603 3.26 3.84 -32.05
CA THR A 603 2.96 3.00 -33.22
C THR A 603 4.24 2.60 -33.95
N THR A 604 5.20 3.52 -34.11
CA THR A 604 6.50 3.20 -34.73
C THR A 604 7.31 2.20 -33.88
N ALA A 605 7.25 2.32 -32.54
CA ALA A 605 7.83 1.33 -31.63
C ALA A 605 7.19 -0.06 -31.80
N LEU A 606 5.87 -0.13 -31.95
CA LEU A 606 5.11 -1.37 -32.14
C LEU A 606 5.26 -1.98 -33.54
N ASP A 607 5.44 -1.17 -34.59
CA ASP A 607 5.79 -1.66 -35.93
C ASP A 607 7.18 -2.34 -35.95
N ILE A 608 8.06 -1.99 -35.00
CA ILE A 608 9.37 -2.63 -34.80
C ILE A 608 9.27 -3.83 -33.84
N ASN A 609 8.53 -3.70 -32.73
CA ASN A 609 8.33 -4.74 -31.72
C ASN A 609 6.82 -4.93 -31.39
N PRO A 610 6.07 -5.74 -32.16
CA PRO A 610 4.63 -5.88 -31.98
C PRO A 610 4.18 -6.56 -30.67
N GLY A 611 5.11 -7.16 -29.92
CA GLY A 611 4.84 -7.87 -28.67
C GLY A 611 5.12 -7.05 -27.40
N ASP A 612 5.41 -5.75 -27.54
CA ASP A 612 5.76 -4.86 -26.43
C ASP A 612 4.52 -4.49 -25.59
N ASP A 613 4.30 -5.18 -24.46
CA ASP A 613 3.14 -4.97 -23.60
C ASP A 613 3.14 -3.58 -22.94
N TRP A 614 4.32 -3.02 -22.68
CA TRP A 614 4.46 -1.64 -22.22
C TRP A 614 4.09 -0.63 -23.30
N ALA A 615 4.66 -0.72 -24.51
CA ALA A 615 4.35 0.24 -25.58
C ALA A 615 2.88 0.14 -26.05
N LEU A 616 2.28 -1.05 -26.05
CA LEU A 616 0.82 -1.23 -26.24
C LEU A 616 0.04 -0.46 -25.18
N ALA A 617 0.35 -0.67 -23.89
CA ALA A 617 -0.40 -0.03 -22.81
C ALA A 617 -0.20 1.50 -22.74
N SER A 618 1.01 2.01 -22.99
CA SER A 618 1.26 3.46 -23.15
C SER A 618 0.54 4.04 -24.36
N ARG A 619 0.43 3.33 -25.50
CA ARG A 619 -0.36 3.82 -26.65
C ARG A 619 -1.85 3.84 -26.33
N GLY A 620 -2.34 2.81 -25.64
CA GLY A 620 -3.70 2.76 -25.12
C GLY A 620 -4.01 3.92 -24.16
N GLN A 621 -3.08 4.27 -23.27
CA GLN A 621 -3.22 5.43 -22.39
C GLN A 621 -3.16 6.77 -23.15
N ALA A 622 -2.29 6.90 -24.16
CA ALA A 622 -2.28 8.08 -25.03
C ALA A 622 -3.60 8.23 -25.82
N HIS A 623 -4.19 7.12 -26.26
CA HIS A 623 -5.54 7.10 -26.84
C HIS A 623 -6.61 7.51 -25.81
N LEU A 624 -6.53 7.02 -24.57
CA LEU A 624 -7.45 7.36 -23.48
C LEU A 624 -7.45 8.87 -23.20
N GLN A 625 -6.27 9.47 -23.04
CA GLN A 625 -6.11 10.92 -22.81
C GLN A 625 -6.49 11.78 -24.04
N ALA A 626 -6.42 11.22 -25.25
CA ALA A 626 -6.93 11.82 -26.47
C ALA A 626 -8.46 11.64 -26.69
N GLY A 627 -9.20 11.06 -25.73
CA GLY A 627 -10.64 10.79 -25.84
C GLY A 627 -11.01 9.63 -26.79
N ARG A 628 -10.02 8.82 -27.20
CA ARG A 628 -10.16 7.75 -28.21
C ARG A 628 -10.38 6.40 -27.53
N TYR A 629 -11.47 6.31 -26.77
CA TYR A 629 -11.70 5.23 -25.79
C TYR A 629 -11.74 3.82 -26.39
N ASP A 630 -12.20 3.64 -27.63
CA ASP A 630 -12.25 2.31 -28.25
C ASP A 630 -10.88 1.84 -28.76
N GLN A 631 -10.05 2.76 -29.27
CA GLN A 631 -8.65 2.48 -29.56
C GLN A 631 -7.88 2.16 -28.26
N ALA A 632 -8.14 2.90 -27.18
CA ALA A 632 -7.56 2.63 -25.87
C ALA A 632 -7.89 1.22 -25.38
N VAL A 633 -9.17 0.82 -25.41
CA VAL A 633 -9.62 -0.53 -25.02
C VAL A 633 -8.98 -1.61 -25.89
N ALA A 634 -8.80 -1.39 -27.20
CA ALA A 634 -8.16 -2.35 -28.10
C ALA A 634 -6.67 -2.57 -27.76
N ASP A 635 -5.89 -1.49 -27.65
CA ASP A 635 -4.46 -1.56 -27.32
C ASP A 635 -4.21 -2.16 -25.93
N LEU A 636 -4.99 -1.74 -24.93
CA LEU A 636 -4.87 -2.26 -23.57
C LEU A 636 -5.28 -3.73 -23.49
N THR A 637 -6.25 -4.18 -24.29
CA THR A 637 -6.58 -5.61 -24.40
C THR A 637 -5.41 -6.41 -24.96
N ALA A 638 -4.74 -5.92 -26.01
CA ALA A 638 -3.55 -6.59 -26.56
C ALA A 638 -2.39 -6.65 -25.53
N ALA A 639 -2.21 -5.61 -24.71
CA ALA A 639 -1.23 -5.64 -23.62
C ALA A 639 -1.58 -6.69 -22.55
N ILE A 640 -2.85 -6.78 -22.15
CA ILE A 640 -3.35 -7.74 -21.16
C ILE A 640 -3.31 -9.19 -21.70
N ASP A 641 -3.58 -9.40 -22.99
CA ASP A 641 -3.48 -10.72 -23.64
C ASP A 641 -2.01 -11.21 -23.70
N SER A 642 -1.05 -10.29 -23.79
CA SER A 642 0.40 -10.57 -23.70
C SER A 642 0.85 -10.81 -22.24
N ASN A 643 0.33 -10.01 -21.31
CA ASN A 643 0.68 -10.02 -19.89
C ASN A 643 -0.59 -9.94 -19.00
N PRO A 644 -1.24 -11.08 -18.69
CA PRO A 644 -2.48 -11.10 -17.89
C PRO A 644 -2.31 -10.65 -16.43
N SER A 645 -1.06 -10.48 -15.98
CA SER A 645 -0.70 -9.94 -14.66
C SER A 645 -0.45 -8.42 -14.66
N TYR A 646 -0.75 -7.71 -15.75
CA TYR A 646 -0.54 -6.27 -15.86
C TYR A 646 -1.72 -5.47 -15.27
N ASP A 647 -1.76 -5.44 -13.95
CA ASP A 647 -2.64 -4.63 -13.08
C ASP A 647 -2.86 -3.17 -13.57
N TRP A 648 -1.79 -2.49 -14.01
CA TRP A 648 -1.86 -1.14 -14.55
C TRP A 648 -2.65 -1.10 -15.86
N ALA A 649 -2.36 -1.98 -16.82
CA ALA A 649 -3.07 -2.03 -18.09
C ALA A 649 -4.55 -2.40 -17.92
N LEU A 650 -4.86 -3.33 -17.01
CA LEU A 650 -6.22 -3.63 -16.56
C LEU A 650 -6.92 -2.37 -16.02
N SER A 651 -6.26 -1.62 -15.14
CA SER A 651 -6.83 -0.42 -14.53
C SER A 651 -7.01 0.73 -15.53
N GLN A 652 -6.09 0.92 -16.48
CA GLN A 652 -6.28 1.87 -17.58
C GLN A 652 -7.43 1.43 -18.51
N ARG A 653 -7.64 0.12 -18.73
CA ARG A 653 -8.77 -0.37 -19.55
C ARG A 653 -10.10 -0.18 -18.83
N GLY A 654 -10.11 -0.39 -17.52
CA GLY A 654 -11.25 -0.07 -16.66
C GLY A 654 -11.64 1.41 -16.76
N GLU A 655 -10.67 2.30 -16.73
CA GLU A 655 -10.89 3.75 -16.92
C GLU A 655 -11.38 4.10 -18.34
N ALA A 656 -10.82 3.47 -19.38
CA ALA A 656 -11.29 3.63 -20.76
C ALA A 656 -12.73 3.10 -20.98
N HIS A 657 -13.14 2.08 -20.22
CA HIS A 657 -14.54 1.67 -20.16
C HIS A 657 -15.40 2.68 -19.38
N ARG A 658 -14.92 3.19 -18.25
CA ARG A 658 -15.67 4.14 -17.39
C ARG A 658 -15.95 5.47 -18.11
N LEU A 659 -14.95 6.08 -18.73
CA LEU A 659 -15.12 7.32 -19.50
C LEU A 659 -15.98 7.14 -20.76
N ALA A 660 -16.06 5.92 -21.30
CA ALA A 660 -16.98 5.55 -22.37
C ALA A 660 -18.40 5.13 -21.88
N GLY A 661 -18.73 5.32 -20.60
CA GLY A 661 -20.04 4.96 -20.02
C GLY A 661 -20.27 3.46 -19.82
N ARG A 662 -19.25 2.62 -19.98
CA ARG A 662 -19.33 1.14 -19.93
C ARG A 662 -19.03 0.61 -18.53
N TYR A 663 -19.78 1.11 -17.54
CA TYR A 663 -19.43 0.97 -16.12
C TYR A 663 -19.30 -0.49 -15.62
N ASP A 664 -20.07 -1.45 -16.15
CA ASP A 664 -19.92 -2.87 -15.80
C ASP A 664 -18.60 -3.48 -16.28
N GLN A 665 -18.11 -3.06 -17.44
CA GLN A 665 -16.80 -3.48 -17.94
C GLN A 665 -15.68 -2.83 -17.13
N ALA A 666 -15.85 -1.55 -16.75
CA ALA A 666 -14.94 -0.85 -15.84
C ALA A 666 -14.79 -1.56 -14.49
N VAL A 667 -15.92 -1.89 -13.84
CA VAL A 667 -15.95 -2.61 -12.57
C VAL A 667 -15.31 -4.00 -12.69
N THR A 668 -15.48 -4.69 -13.83
CA THR A 668 -14.85 -5.98 -14.11
C THR A 668 -13.33 -5.85 -14.17
N ASP A 669 -12.81 -4.89 -14.94
CA ASP A 669 -11.36 -4.69 -15.13
C ASP A 669 -10.66 -4.21 -13.85
N PHE A 670 -11.24 -3.25 -13.12
CA PHE A 670 -10.70 -2.84 -11.82
C PHE A 670 -10.72 -4.00 -10.80
N THR A 671 -11.73 -4.88 -10.85
CA THR A 671 -11.77 -6.07 -9.98
C THR A 671 -10.70 -7.09 -10.35
N ALA A 672 -10.33 -7.22 -11.62
CA ALA A 672 -9.20 -8.04 -12.06
C ALA A 672 -7.85 -7.44 -11.61
N ALA A 673 -7.67 -6.13 -11.71
CA ALA A 673 -6.47 -5.46 -11.19
C ALA A 673 -6.33 -5.62 -9.66
N LEU A 674 -7.42 -5.44 -8.91
CA LEU A 674 -7.46 -5.61 -7.46
C LEU A 674 -7.35 -7.07 -6.99
N ALA A 675 -7.44 -8.04 -7.90
CA ALA A 675 -7.10 -9.44 -7.63
C ALA A 675 -5.58 -9.72 -7.80
N ILE A 676 -4.83 -8.80 -8.41
CA ILE A 676 -3.36 -8.85 -8.55
C ILE A 676 -2.72 -8.03 -7.43
N ASP A 677 -3.13 -6.78 -7.24
CA ASP A 677 -2.76 -5.95 -6.08
C ASP A 677 -4.00 -5.42 -5.33
N PRO A 678 -4.40 -6.05 -4.21
CA PRO A 678 -5.47 -5.57 -3.35
C PRO A 678 -5.22 -4.20 -2.69
N ALA A 679 -3.97 -3.70 -2.69
CA ALA A 679 -3.59 -2.41 -2.12
C ALA A 679 -3.53 -1.27 -3.16
N TYR A 680 -3.95 -1.51 -4.41
CA TYR A 680 -3.92 -0.50 -5.46
C TYR A 680 -5.05 0.54 -5.27
N GLY A 681 -4.82 1.52 -4.39
CA GLY A 681 -5.81 2.53 -3.97
C GLY A 681 -6.46 3.31 -5.11
N TRP A 682 -5.75 3.57 -6.21
CA TRP A 682 -6.32 4.21 -7.40
C TRP A 682 -7.38 3.32 -8.08
N ALA A 683 -7.11 2.01 -8.20
CA ALA A 683 -8.08 1.07 -8.78
C ALA A 683 -9.29 0.87 -7.87
N LEU A 684 -9.12 0.90 -6.53
CA LEU A 684 -10.26 0.94 -5.59
C LEU A 684 -11.12 2.20 -5.81
N ALA A 685 -10.51 3.39 -5.82
CA ALA A 685 -11.25 4.63 -5.94
C ALA A 685 -11.94 4.78 -7.30
N SER A 686 -11.28 4.39 -8.40
CA SER A 686 -11.88 4.39 -9.75
C SER A 686 -12.97 3.33 -9.91
N ARG A 687 -12.88 2.17 -9.22
CA ARG A 687 -14.00 1.20 -9.15
C ARG A 687 -15.17 1.77 -8.36
N GLY A 688 -14.91 2.44 -7.24
CA GLY A 688 -15.90 3.18 -6.47
C GLY A 688 -16.61 4.25 -7.30
N GLN A 689 -15.86 5.01 -8.11
CA GLN A 689 -16.42 6.00 -9.03
C GLN A 689 -17.24 5.34 -10.15
N ALA A 690 -16.82 4.19 -10.69
CA ALA A 690 -17.60 3.42 -11.66
C ALA A 690 -18.90 2.88 -11.05
N HIS A 691 -18.89 2.41 -9.79
CA HIS A 691 -20.10 2.04 -9.05
C HIS A 691 -21.02 3.25 -8.82
N LEU A 692 -20.47 4.43 -8.49
CA LEU A 692 -21.22 5.67 -8.29
C LEU A 692 -21.96 6.07 -9.58
N GLN A 693 -21.27 6.07 -10.72
CA GLN A 693 -21.85 6.37 -12.03
C GLN A 693 -22.84 5.28 -12.52
N ALA A 694 -22.69 4.04 -12.05
CA ALA A 694 -23.65 2.96 -12.29
C ALA A 694 -24.87 2.93 -11.35
N GLY A 695 -25.01 3.92 -10.45
CA GLY A 695 -26.12 3.99 -9.48
C GLY A 695 -25.99 3.02 -8.28
N ARG A 696 -24.80 2.46 -8.05
CA ARG A 696 -24.54 1.38 -7.08
C ARG A 696 -23.91 1.94 -5.79
N TYR A 697 -24.61 2.88 -5.16
CA TYR A 697 -24.03 3.78 -4.15
C TYR A 697 -23.41 3.08 -2.93
N ASP A 698 -23.97 1.97 -2.45
CA ASP A 698 -23.40 1.23 -1.32
C ASP A 698 -22.10 0.50 -1.68
N GLN A 699 -21.97 0.04 -2.93
CA GLN A 699 -20.71 -0.54 -3.44
C GLN A 699 -19.65 0.55 -3.65
N ALA A 700 -20.07 1.74 -4.12
CA ALA A 700 -19.20 2.90 -4.21
C ALA A 700 -18.64 3.30 -2.84
N VAL A 701 -19.50 3.40 -1.80
CA VAL A 701 -19.07 3.72 -0.43
C VAL A 701 -18.12 2.66 0.13
N ALA A 702 -18.32 1.36 -0.17
CA ALA A 702 -17.42 0.30 0.27
C ALA A 702 -16.01 0.43 -0.35
N ASP A 703 -15.93 0.59 -1.68
CA ASP A 703 -14.67 0.75 -2.40
C ASP A 703 -13.91 2.03 -2.02
N LEU A 704 -14.64 3.15 -1.90
CA LEU A 704 -14.06 4.43 -1.50
C LEU A 704 -13.62 4.43 -0.03
N THR A 705 -14.27 3.64 0.84
CA THR A 705 -13.77 3.42 2.21
C THR A 705 -12.48 2.61 2.21
N ALA A 706 -12.39 1.53 1.44
CA ALA A 706 -11.14 0.76 1.31
C ALA A 706 -9.99 1.58 0.72
N ALA A 707 -10.27 2.54 -0.18
CA ALA A 707 -9.27 3.50 -0.65
C ALA A 707 -8.83 4.48 0.47
N LEU A 708 -9.74 4.94 1.32
CA LEU A 708 -9.41 5.80 2.47
C LEU A 708 -8.71 5.06 3.61
N ASP A 709 -8.93 3.75 3.76
CA ASP A 709 -8.15 2.90 4.68
C ASP A 709 -6.66 2.81 4.27
N LEU A 710 -6.35 3.07 2.98
CA LEU A 710 -4.97 3.15 2.46
C LEU A 710 -4.42 4.59 2.48
N ASN A 711 -5.23 5.59 2.13
CA ASN A 711 -4.88 7.02 2.24
C ASN A 711 -6.02 7.83 2.90
N PRO A 712 -6.01 8.00 4.23
CA PRO A 712 -7.04 8.76 4.95
C PRO A 712 -7.06 10.26 4.64
N THR A 713 -6.08 10.77 3.88
CA THR A 713 -5.86 12.19 3.56
C THR A 713 -6.14 12.52 2.10
N ASP A 714 -6.90 11.68 1.39
CA ASP A 714 -7.32 11.92 0.01
C ASP A 714 -8.65 12.72 -0.02
N ASP A 715 -8.57 14.04 -0.24
CA ASP A 715 -9.73 14.93 -0.29
C ASP A 715 -10.66 14.62 -1.48
N TRP A 716 -10.10 14.12 -2.58
CA TRP A 716 -10.88 13.71 -3.74
C TRP A 716 -11.69 12.44 -3.45
N VAL A 717 -11.10 11.40 -2.84
CA VAL A 717 -11.82 10.18 -2.45
C VAL A 717 -12.86 10.48 -1.37
N LEU A 718 -12.56 11.34 -0.39
CA LEU A 718 -13.56 11.83 0.58
C LEU A 718 -14.73 12.53 -0.13
N GLY A 719 -14.44 13.40 -1.11
CA GLY A 719 -15.45 14.03 -1.94
C GLY A 719 -16.32 13.04 -2.72
N GLN A 720 -15.73 12.04 -3.38
CA GLN A 720 -16.47 10.98 -4.07
C GLN A 720 -17.32 10.16 -3.09
N ARG A 721 -16.83 9.86 -1.89
CA ARG A 721 -17.58 9.08 -0.89
C ARG A 721 -18.74 9.89 -0.33
N GLY A 722 -18.54 11.18 -0.04
CA GLY A 722 -19.61 12.10 0.34
C GLY A 722 -20.69 12.23 -0.74
N ALA A 723 -20.30 12.30 -2.03
CA ALA A 723 -21.25 12.26 -3.14
C ALA A 723 -22.03 10.93 -3.22
N ALA A 724 -21.38 9.80 -2.97
CA ALA A 724 -22.04 8.49 -2.90
C ALA A 724 -23.01 8.37 -1.72
N HIS A 725 -22.65 8.87 -0.53
CA HIS A 725 -23.56 8.97 0.61
C HIS A 725 -24.76 9.88 0.29
N ARG A 726 -24.55 11.05 -0.34
CA ARG A 726 -25.63 11.97 -0.74
C ARG A 726 -26.62 11.30 -1.69
N LEU A 727 -26.14 10.61 -2.72
CA LEU A 727 -27.01 9.89 -3.67
C LEU A 727 -27.67 8.64 -3.07
N ALA A 728 -27.09 8.05 -2.01
CA ALA A 728 -27.73 7.02 -1.19
C ALA A 728 -28.74 7.58 -0.15
N GLY A 729 -29.02 8.90 -0.14
CA GLY A 729 -29.90 9.54 0.84
C GLY A 729 -29.30 9.70 2.25
N ARG A 730 -28.02 9.37 2.42
CA ARG A 730 -27.27 9.42 3.69
C ARG A 730 -26.63 10.79 3.89
N TYR A 731 -27.45 11.83 3.99
CA TYR A 731 -26.98 13.22 3.96
C TYR A 731 -26.06 13.62 5.14
N ASP A 732 -26.21 12.99 6.31
CA ASP A 732 -25.33 13.24 7.47
C ASP A 732 -23.92 12.67 7.28
N ASP A 733 -23.81 11.44 6.77
CA ASP A 733 -22.52 10.86 6.37
C ASP A 733 -21.86 11.73 5.28
N ALA A 734 -22.65 12.19 4.30
CA ALA A 734 -22.16 13.04 3.21
C ALA A 734 -21.60 14.38 3.71
N VAL A 735 -22.31 15.06 4.62
CA VAL A 735 -21.82 16.29 5.27
C VAL A 735 -20.56 16.03 6.10
N THR A 736 -20.43 14.84 6.69
CA THR A 736 -19.24 14.44 7.47
C THR A 736 -18.02 14.28 6.56
N ASP A 737 -18.13 13.47 5.51
CA ASP A 737 -17.05 13.25 4.53
C ASP A 737 -16.63 14.55 3.82
N LEU A 738 -17.60 15.35 3.37
CA LEU A 738 -17.32 16.63 2.71
C LEU A 738 -16.74 17.69 3.66
N THR A 739 -16.99 17.58 4.97
CA THR A 739 -16.30 18.42 5.96
C THR A 739 -14.84 17.98 6.13
N ALA A 740 -14.56 16.69 6.24
CA ALA A 740 -13.18 16.20 6.28
C ALA A 740 -12.40 16.55 5.00
N ALA A 741 -13.04 16.49 3.83
CA ALA A 741 -12.44 16.95 2.57
C ALA A 741 -12.14 18.46 2.58
N LEU A 742 -13.02 19.28 3.17
CA LEU A 742 -12.83 20.72 3.29
C LEU A 742 -11.81 21.12 4.37
N ASP A 743 -11.61 20.31 5.41
CA ASP A 743 -10.51 20.51 6.37
C ASP A 743 -9.13 20.30 5.72
N LEU A 744 -9.06 19.46 4.67
CA LEU A 744 -7.87 19.26 3.83
C LEU A 744 -7.74 20.30 2.71
N ALA A 745 -8.85 20.66 2.05
CA ALA A 745 -8.91 21.57 0.91
C ALA A 745 -9.91 22.75 1.11
N PRO A 746 -9.64 23.71 2.02
CA PRO A 746 -10.64 24.72 2.43
C PRO A 746 -11.11 25.69 1.35
N ALA A 747 -10.37 25.80 0.23
CA ALA A 747 -10.68 26.70 -0.89
C ALA A 747 -11.36 26.00 -2.08
N SER A 748 -11.88 24.78 -1.89
CA SER A 748 -12.54 24.02 -2.94
C SER A 748 -14.02 24.40 -3.09
N ALA A 749 -14.30 25.26 -4.08
CA ALA A 749 -15.67 25.67 -4.43
C ALA A 749 -16.58 24.47 -4.74
N GLY A 750 -16.05 23.42 -5.37
CA GLY A 750 -16.79 22.20 -5.68
C GLY A 750 -17.18 21.38 -4.45
N LEU A 751 -16.29 21.26 -3.45
CA LEU A 751 -16.61 20.57 -2.19
C LEU A 751 -17.60 21.38 -1.35
N LEU A 752 -17.46 22.71 -1.29
CA LEU A 752 -18.45 23.59 -0.67
C LEU A 752 -19.82 23.48 -1.35
N GLY A 753 -19.86 23.49 -2.68
CA GLY A 753 -21.10 23.30 -3.44
C GLY A 753 -21.79 21.95 -3.14
N GLN A 754 -21.02 20.86 -3.10
CA GLN A 754 -21.54 19.53 -2.76
C GLN A 754 -22.01 19.43 -1.30
N ARG A 755 -21.32 20.09 -0.33
CA ARG A 755 -21.77 20.10 1.07
C ARG A 755 -23.00 20.97 1.27
N GLY A 756 -23.08 22.10 0.56
CA GLY A 756 -24.28 22.92 0.48
C GLY A 756 -25.49 22.18 -0.10
N GLU A 757 -25.30 21.37 -1.15
CA GLU A 757 -26.34 20.48 -1.67
C GLU A 757 -26.73 19.39 -0.65
N ALA A 758 -25.77 18.77 0.03
CA ALA A 758 -26.05 17.78 1.08
C ALA A 758 -26.84 18.41 2.24
N HIS A 759 -26.50 19.64 2.64
CA HIS A 759 -27.28 20.43 3.60
C HIS A 759 -28.69 20.76 3.09
N LEU A 760 -28.84 21.13 1.82
CA LEU A 760 -30.14 21.43 1.19
C LEU A 760 -31.08 20.21 1.25
N MET A 761 -30.57 19.03 0.87
CA MET A 761 -31.31 17.76 0.93
C MET A 761 -31.59 17.31 2.37
N ALA A 762 -30.72 17.64 3.33
CA ALA A 762 -30.95 17.42 4.75
C ALA A 762 -31.93 18.43 5.42
N GLY A 763 -32.51 19.36 4.66
CA GLY A 763 -33.40 20.41 5.20
C GLY A 763 -32.69 21.53 5.97
N ARG A 764 -31.36 21.63 5.86
CA ARG A 764 -30.48 22.54 6.62
C ARG A 764 -30.22 23.82 5.81
N TYR A 765 -31.30 24.56 5.51
CA TYR A 765 -31.27 25.60 4.48
C TYR A 765 -30.31 26.77 4.77
N GLU A 766 -30.08 27.14 6.03
CA GLU A 766 -29.12 28.20 6.37
C GLU A 766 -27.66 27.73 6.21
N GLN A 767 -27.35 26.48 6.57
CA GLN A 767 -26.05 25.88 6.31
C GLN A 767 -25.79 25.74 4.80
N ALA A 768 -26.82 25.36 4.04
CA ALA A 768 -26.75 25.30 2.58
C ALA A 768 -26.43 26.66 1.97
N VAL A 769 -27.14 27.74 2.37
CA VAL A 769 -26.88 29.11 1.89
C VAL A 769 -25.49 29.61 2.29
N ALA A 770 -24.98 29.25 3.47
CA ALA A 770 -23.63 29.62 3.90
C ALA A 770 -22.55 28.95 3.02
N ASP A 771 -22.62 27.63 2.84
CA ASP A 771 -21.66 26.89 2.00
C ASP A 771 -21.74 27.30 0.52
N LEU A 772 -22.95 27.47 -0.03
CA LEU A 772 -23.15 27.88 -1.42
C LEU A 772 -22.74 29.35 -1.66
N THR A 773 -22.78 30.20 -0.63
CA THR A 773 -22.19 31.56 -0.72
C THR A 773 -20.68 31.49 -0.76
N ALA A 774 -20.04 30.69 0.11
CA ALA A 774 -18.59 30.50 0.06
C ALA A 774 -18.12 29.86 -1.26
N ALA A 775 -18.90 28.93 -1.84
CA ALA A 775 -18.64 28.39 -3.18
C ALA A 775 -18.76 29.45 -4.28
N HIS A 776 -19.79 30.30 -4.23
CA HIS A 776 -19.98 31.40 -5.19
C HIS A 776 -18.89 32.48 -5.09
N ASP A 777 -18.46 32.83 -3.87
CA ASP A 777 -17.37 33.80 -3.65
C ASP A 777 -16.02 33.31 -4.24
N LEU A 778 -15.85 31.98 -4.36
CA LEU A 778 -14.69 31.34 -4.99
C LEU A 778 -14.86 31.15 -6.51
N ASN A 779 -16.07 30.84 -7.00
CA ASN A 779 -16.40 30.73 -8.42
C ASN A 779 -17.69 31.52 -8.77
N PRO A 780 -17.61 32.84 -9.01
CA PRO A 780 -18.80 33.66 -9.26
C PRO A 780 -19.54 33.36 -10.57
N THR A 781 -18.92 32.56 -11.45
CA THR A 781 -19.46 32.14 -12.75
C THR A 781 -20.12 30.76 -12.73
N ASP A 782 -20.33 30.18 -11.55
CA ASP A 782 -21.01 28.90 -11.37
C ASP A 782 -22.53 29.08 -11.28
N ASP A 783 -23.23 28.80 -12.39
CA ASP A 783 -24.70 28.90 -12.48
C ASP A 783 -25.41 27.80 -11.69
N TRP A 784 -24.78 26.62 -11.53
CA TRP A 784 -25.29 25.55 -10.70
C TRP A 784 -25.26 25.93 -9.21
N VAL A 785 -24.14 26.45 -8.69
CA VAL A 785 -24.07 26.95 -7.30
C VAL A 785 -25.11 28.05 -7.05
N LEU A 786 -25.27 29.00 -7.98
CA LEU A 786 -26.29 30.05 -7.88
C LEU A 786 -27.71 29.47 -7.87
N GLY A 787 -28.01 28.52 -8.76
CA GLY A 787 -29.30 27.83 -8.81
C GLY A 787 -29.60 27.07 -7.51
N GLN A 788 -28.61 26.35 -6.96
CA GLN A 788 -28.74 25.64 -5.68
C GLN A 788 -28.93 26.61 -4.50
N ARG A 789 -28.22 27.76 -4.50
CA ARG A 789 -28.40 28.78 -3.46
C ARG A 789 -29.79 29.41 -3.55
N GLY A 790 -30.27 29.71 -4.75
CA GLY A 790 -31.64 30.15 -4.99
C GLY A 790 -32.68 29.15 -4.52
N ALA A 791 -32.46 27.84 -4.72
CA ALA A 791 -33.31 26.79 -4.19
C ALA A 791 -33.30 26.72 -2.65
N ALA A 792 -32.14 26.91 -2.03
CA ALA A 792 -31.99 26.99 -0.57
C ALA A 792 -32.70 28.23 0.03
N HIS A 793 -32.55 29.42 -0.59
CA HIS A 793 -33.33 30.61 -0.22
C HIS A 793 -34.84 30.37 -0.38
N ARG A 794 -35.28 29.75 -1.48
CA ARG A 794 -36.69 29.46 -1.74
C ARG A 794 -37.30 28.51 -0.70
N LEU A 795 -36.57 27.47 -0.29
CA LEU A 795 -37.03 26.55 0.77
C LEU A 795 -36.93 27.15 2.18
N ALA A 796 -36.03 28.12 2.41
CA ALA A 796 -36.00 28.95 3.61
C ALA A 796 -37.08 30.06 3.64
N GLY A 797 -37.96 30.16 2.63
CA GLY A 797 -38.99 31.20 2.53
C GLY A 797 -38.48 32.58 2.07
N ARG A 798 -37.20 32.70 1.73
CA ARG A 798 -36.55 33.94 1.26
C ARG A 798 -36.73 34.11 -0.25
N TYR A 799 -37.97 34.33 -0.68
CA TYR A 799 -38.33 34.28 -2.10
C TYR A 799 -37.67 35.39 -2.95
N ASP A 800 -37.40 36.57 -2.41
CA ASP A 800 -36.72 37.66 -3.13
C ASP A 800 -35.23 37.38 -3.36
N ASP A 801 -34.53 36.83 -2.36
CA ASP A 801 -33.14 36.36 -2.52
C ASP A 801 -33.09 35.24 -3.56
N ALA A 802 -34.03 34.29 -3.51
CA ALA A 802 -34.14 33.21 -4.47
C ALA A 802 -34.34 33.71 -5.91
N VAL A 803 -35.24 34.69 -6.11
CA VAL A 803 -35.45 35.33 -7.41
C VAL A 803 -34.20 36.06 -7.90
N THR A 804 -33.41 36.64 -6.99
CA THR A 804 -32.13 37.28 -7.31
C THR A 804 -31.10 36.24 -7.80
N ASP A 805 -30.90 35.16 -7.04
CA ASP A 805 -29.94 34.09 -7.37
C ASP A 805 -30.29 33.37 -8.69
N PHE A 806 -31.55 32.98 -8.89
CA PHE A 806 -31.95 32.38 -10.17
C PHE A 806 -31.81 33.38 -11.33
N THR A 807 -31.97 34.68 -11.10
CA THR A 807 -31.74 35.69 -12.15
C THR A 807 -30.26 35.87 -12.47
N ALA A 808 -29.36 35.66 -11.50
CA ALA A 808 -27.92 35.61 -11.74
C ALA A 808 -27.52 34.34 -12.51
N ALA A 809 -28.03 33.16 -12.13
CA ALA A 809 -27.80 31.92 -12.89
C ALA A 809 -28.27 32.04 -14.35
N LEU A 810 -29.48 32.58 -14.57
CA LEU A 810 -30.06 32.80 -15.90
C LEU A 810 -29.42 33.94 -16.71
N ALA A 811 -28.51 34.71 -16.10
CA ALA A 811 -27.64 35.65 -16.81
C ALA A 811 -26.33 34.98 -17.30
N ILE A 812 -26.00 33.80 -16.77
CA ILE A 812 -24.86 32.96 -17.18
C ILE A 812 -25.33 31.95 -18.24
N ASP A 813 -26.34 31.14 -17.93
CA ASP A 813 -27.06 30.31 -18.91
C ASP A 813 -28.56 30.65 -18.99
N PRO A 814 -28.98 31.42 -20.01
CA PRO A 814 -30.39 31.70 -20.29
C PRO A 814 -31.24 30.46 -20.67
N ALA A 815 -30.62 29.31 -20.94
CA ALA A 815 -31.30 28.06 -21.30
C ALA A 815 -31.46 27.08 -20.12
N TYR A 816 -31.07 27.45 -18.90
CA TYR A 816 -31.20 26.61 -17.71
C TYR A 816 -32.67 26.48 -17.26
N ASP A 817 -33.37 25.49 -17.81
CA ASP A 817 -34.81 25.25 -17.64
C ASP A 817 -35.21 25.10 -16.16
N TRP A 818 -34.42 24.37 -15.37
CA TRP A 818 -34.66 24.16 -13.95
C TRP A 818 -34.55 25.45 -13.14
N ALA A 819 -33.65 26.37 -13.51
CA ALA A 819 -33.54 27.68 -12.88
C ALA A 819 -34.72 28.59 -13.28
N LEU A 820 -35.18 28.56 -14.55
CA LEU A 820 -36.41 29.24 -14.97
C LEU A 820 -37.62 28.72 -14.18
N ALA A 821 -37.82 27.40 -14.15
CA ALA A 821 -38.96 26.80 -13.47
C ALA A 821 -38.91 27.03 -11.94
N SER A 822 -37.72 27.00 -11.34
CA SER A 822 -37.53 27.29 -9.92
C SER A 822 -37.71 28.77 -9.57
N ARG A 823 -37.32 29.71 -10.45
CA ARG A 823 -37.64 31.14 -10.30
C ARG A 823 -39.14 31.38 -10.44
N GLY A 824 -39.79 30.73 -11.40
CA GLY A 824 -41.24 30.79 -11.54
C GLY A 824 -41.98 30.24 -10.32
N ALA A 825 -41.49 29.16 -9.72
CA ALA A 825 -41.99 28.66 -8.44
C ALA A 825 -41.76 29.65 -7.29
N ALA A 826 -40.59 30.30 -7.20
CA ALA A 826 -40.33 31.37 -6.22
C ALA A 826 -41.27 32.57 -6.40
N HIS A 827 -41.49 33.03 -7.64
CA HIS A 827 -42.49 34.06 -7.95
C HIS A 827 -43.90 33.64 -7.53
N ARG A 828 -44.30 32.37 -7.73
CA ARG A 828 -45.60 31.86 -7.28
C ARG A 828 -45.73 31.84 -5.75
N GLN A 829 -44.65 31.53 -5.04
CA GLN A 829 -44.60 31.55 -3.56
C GLN A 829 -44.53 32.98 -3.00
N ALA A 830 -44.04 33.95 -3.79
CA ALA A 830 -44.07 35.39 -3.51
C ALA A 830 -45.33 36.11 -4.05
N GLU A 831 -46.39 35.37 -4.38
CA GLU A 831 -47.69 35.87 -4.90
C GLU A 831 -47.63 36.62 -6.26
N ARG A 832 -46.50 36.58 -6.96
CA ARG A 832 -46.24 37.27 -8.24
C ARG A 832 -46.66 36.41 -9.43
N TYR A 833 -47.94 36.06 -9.48
CA TYR A 833 -48.44 34.99 -10.37
C TYR A 833 -48.17 35.20 -11.87
N ASP A 834 -48.21 36.44 -12.39
CA ASP A 834 -47.88 36.70 -13.81
C ASP A 834 -46.39 36.54 -14.14
N GLN A 835 -45.51 36.85 -13.20
CA GLN A 835 -44.07 36.56 -13.35
C GLN A 835 -43.82 35.05 -13.31
N ALA A 836 -44.50 34.34 -12.40
CA ALA A 836 -44.47 32.88 -12.34
C ALA A 836 -44.91 32.22 -13.65
N VAL A 837 -46.06 32.64 -14.20
CA VAL A 837 -46.57 32.15 -15.49
C VAL A 837 -45.61 32.46 -16.65
N THR A 838 -44.93 33.61 -16.62
CA THR A 838 -43.94 34.00 -17.63
C THR A 838 -42.72 33.07 -17.61
N ASP A 839 -42.08 32.91 -16.44
CA ASP A 839 -40.89 32.07 -16.28
C ASP A 839 -41.18 30.58 -16.57
N LEU A 840 -42.30 30.06 -16.07
CA LEU A 840 -42.70 28.67 -16.31
C LEU A 840 -43.05 28.44 -17.79
N THR A 841 -43.53 29.46 -18.51
CA THR A 841 -43.74 29.36 -19.97
C THR A 841 -42.42 29.38 -20.74
N ALA A 842 -41.39 30.07 -20.25
CA ALA A 842 -40.05 29.98 -20.82
C ALA A 842 -39.40 28.61 -20.59
N ALA A 843 -39.49 28.06 -19.37
CA ALA A 843 -39.01 26.70 -19.08
C ALA A 843 -39.70 25.65 -19.98
N LEU A 844 -41.02 25.72 -20.12
CA LEU A 844 -41.82 24.82 -20.96
C LEU A 844 -41.65 25.04 -22.48
N ALA A 845 -40.93 26.08 -22.89
CA ALA A 845 -40.48 26.24 -24.28
C ALA A 845 -39.13 25.55 -24.55
N ILE A 846 -38.41 25.16 -23.49
CA ILE A 846 -37.14 24.42 -23.54
C ILE A 846 -37.43 22.92 -23.36
N ASP A 847 -38.12 22.55 -22.27
CA ASP A 847 -38.67 21.20 -22.07
C ASP A 847 -40.21 21.21 -21.92
N PRO A 848 -40.96 20.93 -23.00
CA PRO A 848 -42.41 20.76 -22.95
C PRO A 848 -42.90 19.55 -22.14
N ALA A 849 -42.03 18.62 -21.73
CA ALA A 849 -42.36 17.43 -20.96
C ALA A 849 -42.12 17.58 -19.44
N ASN A 850 -41.72 18.77 -18.97
CA ASN A 850 -41.53 19.07 -17.55
C ASN A 850 -42.88 19.16 -16.81
N ASP A 851 -43.36 18.02 -16.32
CA ASP A 851 -44.65 17.88 -15.64
C ASP A 851 -44.75 18.70 -14.34
N TRP A 852 -43.63 18.87 -13.63
CA TRP A 852 -43.53 19.76 -12.48
C TRP A 852 -43.75 21.21 -12.88
N ALA A 853 -43.09 21.71 -13.93
CA ALA A 853 -43.27 23.08 -14.41
C ALA A 853 -44.68 23.33 -14.94
N LEU A 854 -45.30 22.36 -15.64
CA LEU A 854 -46.72 22.39 -16.00
C LEU A 854 -47.61 22.50 -14.75
N ALA A 855 -47.39 21.67 -13.74
CA ALA A 855 -48.18 21.70 -12.50
C ALA A 855 -47.98 22.99 -11.69
N GLN A 856 -46.76 23.54 -11.65
CA GLN A 856 -46.50 24.86 -11.06
C GLN A 856 -47.21 25.98 -11.84
N ARG A 857 -47.23 25.93 -13.19
CA ARG A 857 -47.88 26.96 -14.02
C ARG A 857 -49.39 26.90 -13.88
N GLY A 858 -49.96 25.69 -13.86
CA GLY A 858 -51.37 25.48 -13.58
C GLY A 858 -51.78 25.99 -12.19
N ALA A 859 -50.96 25.74 -11.16
CA ALA A 859 -51.18 26.30 -9.82
C ALA A 859 -51.07 27.84 -9.80
N ALA A 860 -50.14 28.45 -10.56
CA ALA A 860 -50.05 29.90 -10.70
C ALA A 860 -51.28 30.48 -11.42
N HIS A 861 -51.74 29.84 -12.50
CA HIS A 861 -53.00 30.21 -13.17
C HIS A 861 -54.21 30.10 -12.22
N ARG A 862 -54.30 29.06 -11.38
CA ARG A 862 -55.38 28.88 -10.41
C ARG A 862 -55.41 30.03 -9.39
N LEU A 863 -54.25 30.37 -8.82
CA LEU A 863 -54.13 31.47 -7.85
C LEU A 863 -54.37 32.85 -8.51
N ALA A 864 -54.12 32.98 -9.81
CA ALA A 864 -54.45 34.17 -10.61
C ALA A 864 -55.87 34.17 -11.21
N GLY A 865 -56.80 33.33 -10.70
CA GLY A 865 -58.20 33.27 -11.14
C GLY A 865 -58.46 32.64 -12.52
N ARG A 866 -57.42 32.14 -13.20
CA ARG A 866 -57.46 31.66 -14.60
C ARG A 866 -57.73 30.16 -14.66
N TYR A 867 -58.86 29.73 -14.10
CA TYR A 867 -59.15 28.31 -13.83
C TYR A 867 -59.11 27.40 -15.08
N ASP A 868 -59.52 27.89 -16.26
CA ASP A 868 -59.43 27.11 -17.52
C ASP A 868 -57.99 26.87 -17.98
N GLN A 869 -57.10 27.85 -17.79
CA GLN A 869 -55.66 27.68 -18.08
C GLN A 869 -55.04 26.71 -17.07
N ALA A 870 -55.44 26.81 -15.79
CA ALA A 870 -55.01 25.88 -14.75
C ALA A 870 -55.39 24.42 -15.06
N VAL A 871 -56.66 24.17 -15.41
CA VAL A 871 -57.13 22.84 -15.82
C VAL A 871 -56.40 22.32 -17.05
N THR A 872 -56.05 23.18 -18.00
CA THR A 872 -55.30 22.81 -19.20
C THR A 872 -53.89 22.33 -18.86
N ASP A 873 -53.11 23.13 -18.12
CA ASP A 873 -51.73 22.79 -17.73
C ASP A 873 -51.67 21.56 -16.82
N LEU A 874 -52.56 21.46 -15.83
CA LEU A 874 -52.61 20.31 -14.94
C LEU A 874 -53.04 19.03 -15.66
N THR A 875 -53.86 19.14 -16.71
CA THR A 875 -54.18 17.98 -17.58
C THR A 875 -53.00 17.55 -18.44
N ALA A 876 -52.14 18.49 -18.88
CA ALA A 876 -50.90 18.14 -19.57
C ALA A 876 -49.89 17.46 -18.62
N ALA A 877 -49.72 17.98 -17.40
CA ALA A 877 -48.89 17.34 -16.37
C ALA A 877 -49.36 15.90 -16.07
N LEU A 878 -50.68 15.70 -15.89
CA LEU A 878 -51.27 14.39 -15.62
C LEU A 878 -51.31 13.44 -16.82
N ALA A 879 -51.08 13.92 -18.04
CA ALA A 879 -50.87 13.08 -19.22
C ALA A 879 -49.43 12.52 -19.28
N ILE A 880 -48.47 13.16 -18.60
CA ILE A 880 -47.08 12.72 -18.47
C ILE A 880 -46.94 11.83 -17.23
N THR A 881 -47.41 12.31 -16.07
CA THR A 881 -47.38 11.61 -14.78
C THR A 881 -48.80 11.47 -14.21
N PRO A 882 -49.55 10.41 -14.57
CA PRO A 882 -50.92 10.21 -14.07
C PRO A 882 -51.00 10.01 -12.54
N ALA A 883 -49.97 9.45 -11.93
CA ALA A 883 -49.89 9.17 -10.50
C ALA A 883 -49.31 10.34 -9.70
N TYR A 884 -49.84 11.56 -9.91
CA TYR A 884 -49.37 12.79 -9.26
C TYR A 884 -50.48 13.39 -8.36
N PRO A 885 -50.55 13.01 -7.06
CA PRO A 885 -51.66 13.38 -6.18
C PRO A 885 -51.86 14.89 -6.05
N TRP A 886 -50.76 15.65 -5.95
CA TRP A 886 -50.83 17.12 -5.85
C TRP A 886 -51.41 17.75 -7.11
N ALA A 887 -51.00 17.31 -8.31
CA ALA A 887 -51.55 17.83 -9.56
C ALA A 887 -53.03 17.46 -9.76
N LEU A 888 -53.44 16.25 -9.38
CA LEU A 888 -54.86 15.84 -9.33
C LEU A 888 -55.65 16.76 -8.39
N ALA A 889 -55.18 16.96 -7.16
CA ALA A 889 -55.88 17.77 -6.17
C ALA A 889 -55.91 19.27 -6.55
N GLN A 890 -54.85 19.81 -7.17
CA GLN A 890 -54.88 21.15 -7.76
C GLN A 890 -55.88 21.25 -8.93
N ARG A 891 -56.03 20.21 -9.76
CA ARG A 891 -56.98 20.23 -10.89
C ARG A 891 -58.43 20.09 -10.41
N GLY A 892 -58.67 19.23 -9.43
CA GLY A 892 -59.96 19.11 -8.75
C GLY A 892 -60.40 20.43 -8.12
N GLU A 893 -59.47 21.15 -7.49
CA GLU A 893 -59.71 22.48 -6.93
C GLU A 893 -59.95 23.54 -8.02
N SER A 894 -59.18 23.55 -9.12
CA SER A 894 -59.47 24.39 -10.29
C SER A 894 -60.84 24.10 -10.89
N HIS A 895 -61.28 22.83 -10.92
CA HIS A 895 -62.62 22.46 -11.33
C HIS A 895 -63.69 22.94 -10.34
N ARG A 896 -63.47 22.81 -9.02
CA ARG A 896 -64.40 23.29 -7.99
C ARG A 896 -64.63 24.80 -8.09
N LEU A 897 -63.55 25.57 -8.20
CA LEU A 897 -63.58 27.03 -8.38
C LEU A 897 -64.20 27.46 -9.71
N ALA A 898 -64.10 26.63 -10.76
CA ALA A 898 -64.78 26.83 -12.04
C ALA A 898 -66.26 26.33 -12.07
N GLY A 899 -66.84 25.93 -10.93
CA GLY A 899 -68.22 25.41 -10.85
C GLY A 899 -68.41 23.99 -11.43
N ARG A 900 -67.34 23.27 -11.71
CA ARG A 900 -67.32 21.96 -12.39
C ARG A 900 -67.25 20.82 -11.38
N TYR A 901 -68.27 20.74 -10.51
CA TYR A 901 -68.23 19.92 -9.30
C TYR A 901 -68.10 18.41 -9.54
N GLU A 902 -68.60 17.88 -10.66
CA GLU A 902 -68.44 16.45 -11.00
C GLU A 902 -67.00 16.10 -11.39
N GLN A 903 -66.35 16.98 -12.15
CA GLN A 903 -64.92 16.86 -12.48
C GLN A 903 -64.06 17.01 -11.23
N ALA A 904 -64.41 17.94 -10.33
CA ALA A 904 -63.74 18.12 -9.05
C ALA A 904 -63.81 16.85 -8.18
N VAL A 905 -65.01 16.26 -8.01
CA VAL A 905 -65.19 15.00 -7.28
C VAL A 905 -64.39 13.84 -7.91
N THR A 906 -64.31 13.80 -9.23
CA THR A 906 -63.52 12.78 -9.96
C THR A 906 -62.03 12.91 -9.66
N ASP A 907 -61.47 14.11 -9.78
CA ASP A 907 -60.05 14.38 -9.55
C ASP A 907 -59.64 14.21 -8.10
N PHE A 908 -60.43 14.69 -7.14
CA PHE A 908 -60.16 14.46 -5.72
C PHE A 908 -60.27 12.97 -5.36
N THR A 909 -61.16 12.21 -5.98
CA THR A 909 -61.21 10.74 -5.77
C THR A 909 -59.93 10.08 -6.27
N ALA A 910 -59.46 10.42 -7.47
CA ALA A 910 -58.19 9.89 -7.99
C ALA A 910 -56.97 10.33 -7.14
N ALA A 911 -56.99 11.52 -6.54
CA ALA A 911 -55.96 11.94 -5.59
C ALA A 911 -55.99 11.10 -4.29
N LEU A 912 -57.19 10.80 -3.78
CA LEU A 912 -57.41 10.01 -2.57
C LEU A 912 -57.19 8.51 -2.77
N ASP A 913 -57.37 7.97 -3.97
CA ASP A 913 -56.98 6.61 -4.32
C ASP A 913 -55.44 6.42 -4.26
N LEU A 914 -54.67 7.51 -4.36
CA LEU A 914 -53.20 7.53 -4.20
C LEU A 914 -52.75 7.94 -2.78
N ASN A 915 -53.46 8.86 -2.12
CA ASN A 915 -53.22 9.27 -0.74
C ASN A 915 -54.54 9.27 0.07
N PRO A 916 -54.99 8.12 0.62
CA PRO A 916 -56.25 8.04 1.37
C PRO A 916 -56.29 8.85 2.67
N THR A 917 -55.14 9.40 3.09
CA THR A 917 -54.94 10.17 4.33
C THR A 917 -54.84 11.67 4.11
N ASP A 918 -55.14 12.16 2.90
CA ASP A 918 -55.17 13.59 2.56
C ASP A 918 -56.47 14.24 3.11
N ASP A 919 -56.40 14.83 4.30
CA ASP A 919 -57.54 15.47 4.96
C ASP A 919 -58.04 16.71 4.18
N TRP A 920 -57.12 17.42 3.51
CA TRP A 920 -57.47 18.54 2.64
C TRP A 920 -58.22 18.10 1.38
N ALA A 921 -57.76 17.06 0.68
CA ALA A 921 -58.46 16.53 -0.49
C ALA A 921 -59.79 15.85 -0.11
N LEU A 922 -59.89 15.21 1.06
CA LEU A 922 -61.17 14.74 1.61
C LEU A 922 -62.14 15.89 1.85
N ALA A 923 -61.73 16.94 2.57
CA ALA A 923 -62.61 18.09 2.83
C ALA A 923 -62.98 18.84 1.54
N SER A 924 -62.07 18.96 0.58
CA SER A 924 -62.33 19.58 -0.73
C SER A 924 -63.28 18.74 -1.59
N ARG A 925 -63.20 17.40 -1.54
CA ARG A 925 -64.19 16.51 -2.16
C ARG A 925 -65.55 16.60 -1.46
N GLY A 926 -65.56 16.67 -0.13
CA GLY A 926 -66.77 16.89 0.67
C GLY A 926 -67.47 18.18 0.28
N GLN A 927 -66.73 19.29 0.13
CA GLN A 927 -67.26 20.57 -0.33
C GLN A 927 -67.75 20.50 -1.79
N ALA A 928 -67.05 19.80 -2.68
CA ALA A 928 -67.50 19.58 -4.06
C ALA A 928 -68.79 18.72 -4.13
N HIS A 929 -68.94 17.71 -3.27
CA HIS A 929 -70.20 16.98 -3.11
C HIS A 929 -71.32 17.88 -2.58
N GLN A 930 -71.03 18.72 -1.57
CA GLN A 930 -71.99 19.64 -0.96
C GLN A 930 -72.53 20.67 -1.96
N LEU A 931 -71.65 21.30 -2.74
CA LEU A 931 -72.02 22.24 -3.80
C LEU A 931 -72.77 21.56 -4.96
N ALA A 932 -72.54 20.25 -5.17
CA ALA A 932 -73.33 19.41 -6.07
C ALA A 932 -74.63 18.86 -5.44
N GLY A 933 -75.06 19.34 -4.27
CA GLY A 933 -76.28 18.91 -3.58
C GLY A 933 -76.25 17.49 -2.97
N ARG A 934 -75.07 16.88 -2.86
CA ARG A 934 -74.85 15.49 -2.42
C ARG A 934 -74.47 15.40 -0.94
N TYR A 935 -75.36 15.89 -0.08
CA TYR A 935 -75.07 16.15 1.33
C TYR A 935 -74.63 14.92 2.15
N GLU A 936 -75.18 13.72 1.92
CA GLU A 936 -74.73 12.49 2.62
C GLU A 936 -73.30 12.07 2.24
N GLN A 937 -72.88 12.35 1.01
CA GLN A 937 -71.52 12.05 0.53
C GLN A 937 -70.54 13.10 1.09
N ALA A 938 -70.95 14.37 1.14
CA ALA A 938 -70.22 15.42 1.85
C ALA A 938 -70.03 15.09 3.35
N VAL A 939 -71.08 14.64 4.04
CA VAL A 939 -71.03 14.17 5.44
C VAL A 939 -70.05 13.00 5.62
N THR A 940 -69.97 12.09 4.65
CA THR A 940 -69.03 10.96 4.67
C THR A 940 -67.58 11.44 4.56
N ASP A 941 -67.28 12.29 3.58
CA ASP A 941 -65.94 12.83 3.35
C ASP A 941 -65.44 13.73 4.49
N PHE A 942 -66.29 14.64 4.98
CA PHE A 942 -65.95 15.45 6.15
C PHE A 942 -65.81 14.61 7.43
N THR A 943 -66.45 13.44 7.53
CA THR A 943 -66.20 12.52 8.65
C THR A 943 -64.81 11.90 8.56
N ALA A 944 -64.40 11.43 7.37
CA ALA A 944 -63.05 10.91 7.19
C ALA A 944 -61.97 11.98 7.45
N ALA A 945 -62.18 13.22 6.98
CA ALA A 945 -61.27 14.35 7.27
C ALA A 945 -61.19 14.66 8.78
N VAL A 946 -62.34 14.68 9.49
CA VAL A 946 -62.39 14.88 10.96
C VAL A 946 -61.77 13.71 11.73
N ASP A 947 -61.87 12.48 11.25
CA ASP A 947 -61.28 11.32 11.91
C ASP A 947 -59.74 11.28 11.74
N ILE A 948 -59.19 11.88 10.66
CA ILE A 948 -57.75 12.09 10.45
C ILE A 948 -57.24 13.30 11.24
N ALA A 949 -57.94 14.43 11.17
CA ALA A 949 -57.56 15.70 11.79
C ALA A 949 -58.56 16.16 12.88
N PRO A 950 -58.71 15.43 14.01
CA PRO A 950 -59.78 15.58 15.00
C PRO A 950 -59.64 16.81 15.92
N THR A 951 -58.98 17.87 15.46
CA THR A 951 -58.76 19.14 16.16
C THR A 951 -58.99 20.38 15.29
N LEU A 952 -59.26 20.23 13.98
CA LEU A 952 -59.58 21.37 13.11
C LEU A 952 -61.07 21.75 13.26
N ALA A 953 -61.36 23.02 13.55
CA ALA A 953 -62.75 23.48 13.66
C ALA A 953 -63.46 23.52 12.31
N TRP A 954 -62.78 23.95 11.24
CA TRP A 954 -63.38 24.13 9.91
C TRP A 954 -64.02 22.84 9.32
N PRO A 955 -63.37 21.66 9.30
CA PRO A 955 -64.02 20.42 8.86
C PRO A 955 -65.24 20.01 9.69
N LEU A 956 -65.26 20.32 10.99
CA LEU A 956 -66.46 20.10 11.84
C LEU A 956 -67.58 21.10 11.49
N GLY A 957 -67.27 22.38 11.29
CA GLY A 957 -68.24 23.37 10.83
C GLY A 957 -68.86 22.97 9.49
N MET A 958 -68.03 22.56 8.54
CA MET A 958 -68.45 22.05 7.23
C MET A 958 -69.29 20.76 7.34
N ARG A 959 -68.92 19.80 8.20
CA ARG A 959 -69.76 18.61 8.46
C ARG A 959 -71.08 18.97 9.10
N GLY A 960 -71.08 19.91 10.05
CA GLY A 960 -72.28 20.44 10.70
C GLY A 960 -73.25 21.05 9.70
N ARG A 961 -72.73 21.89 8.80
CA ARG A 961 -73.46 22.46 7.66
C ARG A 961 -74.01 21.39 6.71
N ALA A 962 -73.20 20.39 6.34
CA ALA A 962 -73.63 19.30 5.48
C ALA A 962 -74.72 18.42 6.16
N HIS A 963 -74.59 18.14 7.45
CA HIS A 963 -75.63 17.48 8.24
C HIS A 963 -76.92 18.32 8.29
N ARG A 964 -76.84 19.64 8.43
CA ARG A 964 -78.00 20.55 8.43
C ARG A 964 -78.74 20.50 7.09
N GLN A 965 -78.00 20.58 5.98
CA GLN A 965 -78.55 20.48 4.62
C GLN A 965 -79.11 19.07 4.29
N ALA A 966 -78.58 18.02 4.93
CA ALA A 966 -79.14 16.66 4.89
C ALA A 966 -80.37 16.46 5.80
N GLY A 967 -80.80 17.45 6.60
CA GLY A 967 -81.88 17.33 7.58
C GLY A 967 -81.49 16.58 8.87
N HIS A 968 -80.21 16.24 9.05
CA HIS A 968 -79.64 15.57 10.21
C HIS A 968 -79.39 16.53 11.40
N TYR A 969 -80.37 17.37 11.75
CA TYR A 969 -80.24 18.50 12.68
C TYR A 969 -79.59 18.16 14.03
N ALA A 970 -79.94 17.02 14.64
CA ALA A 970 -79.34 16.60 15.91
C ALA A 970 -77.84 16.29 15.84
N ARG A 971 -77.33 15.89 14.66
CA ARG A 971 -75.87 15.71 14.42
C ARG A 971 -75.21 17.03 14.08
N ALA A 972 -75.85 17.84 13.21
CA ALA A 972 -75.41 19.19 12.89
C ALA A 972 -75.17 20.01 14.17
N ARG A 973 -76.09 19.92 15.13
CA ARG A 973 -75.98 20.58 16.44
C ARG A 973 -74.73 20.18 17.21
N ALA A 974 -74.46 18.88 17.32
CA ALA A 974 -73.32 18.36 18.07
C ALA A 974 -71.97 18.78 17.44
N ASP A 975 -71.88 18.80 16.11
CA ASP A 975 -70.67 19.26 15.42
C ASP A 975 -70.49 20.78 15.53
N LEU A 976 -71.54 21.58 15.35
CA LEU A 976 -71.47 23.04 15.41
C LEU A 976 -71.26 23.56 16.83
N GLU A 977 -71.86 22.92 17.84
CA GLU A 977 -71.57 23.21 19.25
C GLU A 977 -70.14 22.83 19.65
N ARG A 978 -69.55 21.80 19.02
CA ARG A 978 -68.13 21.42 19.20
C ARG A 978 -67.18 22.38 18.47
N ALA A 979 -67.48 22.78 17.24
CA ALA A 979 -66.65 23.73 16.48
C ALA A 979 -66.57 25.10 17.17
N VAL A 980 -67.72 25.68 17.55
CA VAL A 980 -67.77 26.95 18.30
C VAL A 980 -67.16 26.83 19.71
N ALA A 981 -67.07 25.63 20.29
CA ALA A 981 -66.37 25.41 21.56
C ALA A 981 -64.84 25.31 21.42
N TRP A 982 -64.31 25.10 20.21
CA TRP A 982 -62.87 25.15 19.93
C TRP A 982 -62.42 26.53 19.44
N GLU A 983 -63.19 27.13 18.54
CA GLU A 983 -62.92 28.46 17.98
C GLU A 983 -64.15 29.37 18.19
N PRO A 984 -64.31 29.98 19.39
CA PRO A 984 -65.45 30.85 19.72
C PRO A 984 -65.54 32.14 18.90
N GLU A 985 -64.47 32.49 18.20
CA GLU A 985 -64.39 33.64 17.29
C GLU A 985 -64.65 33.26 15.82
N ASP A 986 -64.83 31.97 15.49
CA ASP A 986 -65.15 31.56 14.12
C ASP A 986 -66.58 32.00 13.75
N VAL A 987 -66.65 33.02 12.91
CA VAL A 987 -67.88 33.58 12.35
C VAL A 987 -68.66 32.52 11.57
N PHE A 988 -67.99 31.60 10.86
CA PHE A 988 -68.64 30.59 10.03
C PHE A 988 -69.38 29.54 10.89
N SER A 989 -68.71 28.90 11.85
CA SER A 989 -69.36 27.93 12.74
C SER A 989 -70.44 28.57 13.62
N ARG A 990 -70.26 29.84 14.02
CA ARG A 990 -71.31 30.62 14.71
C ARG A 990 -72.52 30.87 13.81
N PHE A 991 -72.30 31.32 12.58
CA PHE A 991 -73.35 31.55 11.60
C PHE A 991 -74.13 30.26 11.30
N GLU A 992 -73.45 29.16 11.02
CA GLU A 992 -74.07 27.86 10.75
C GLU A 992 -74.86 27.33 11.94
N LYS A 993 -74.38 27.54 13.18
CA LYS A 993 -75.13 27.21 14.39
C LYS A 993 -76.42 28.03 14.51
N LEU A 994 -76.37 29.33 14.25
CA LEU A 994 -77.55 30.20 14.30
C LEU A 994 -78.53 29.90 13.15
N MET A 995 -78.04 29.53 11.96
CA MET A 995 -78.88 29.00 10.87
C MET A 995 -79.59 27.71 11.29
N LEU A 996 -78.91 26.80 12.00
CA LEU A 996 -79.54 25.60 12.54
C LEU A 996 -80.62 25.92 13.58
N ASP A 997 -80.33 26.78 14.56
CA ASP A 997 -81.30 27.19 15.59
C ASP A 997 -82.51 27.93 14.98
N THR A 998 -82.31 28.74 13.94
CA THR A 998 -83.38 29.34 13.14
C THR A 998 -84.23 28.27 12.42
N VAL A 999 -83.62 27.34 11.69
CA VAL A 999 -84.34 26.31 10.91
C VAL A 999 -85.06 25.28 11.81
N GLU A 1000 -84.54 24.99 13.01
CA GLU A 1000 -85.25 24.23 14.05
C GLU A 1000 -86.39 25.03 14.74
N GLY A 1001 -86.75 26.21 14.23
CA GLY A 1001 -87.91 26.99 14.66
C GLY A 1001 -87.70 27.83 15.91
N ARG A 1002 -86.45 28.13 16.30
CA ARG A 1002 -86.11 28.84 17.54
C ARG A 1002 -85.82 30.33 17.33
N LEU A 1003 -86.36 30.92 16.26
CA LEU A 1003 -86.10 32.30 15.80
C LEU A 1003 -86.15 33.35 16.92
N GLU A 1004 -87.19 33.31 17.77
CA GLU A 1004 -87.36 34.25 18.89
C GLU A 1004 -86.31 34.10 19.99
N ALA A 1005 -85.73 32.91 20.18
CA ALA A 1005 -84.70 32.62 21.17
C ALA A 1005 -83.28 32.95 20.67
N GLY A 1006 -83.07 32.97 19.35
CA GLY A 1006 -81.78 33.29 18.72
C GLY A 1006 -81.57 34.78 18.40
N ALA A 1007 -82.60 35.63 18.56
CA ALA A 1007 -82.57 37.01 18.08
C ALA A 1007 -81.44 37.88 18.66
N GLU A 1008 -81.10 37.72 19.95
CA GLU A 1008 -79.98 38.41 20.60
C GLU A 1008 -78.62 37.96 20.02
N GLN A 1009 -78.47 36.65 19.77
CA GLN A 1009 -77.23 36.05 19.24
C GLN A 1009 -77.02 36.38 17.75
N TRP A 1010 -78.11 36.45 16.97
CA TRP A 1010 -78.09 37.03 15.63
C TRP A 1010 -77.70 38.51 15.66
N SER A 1011 -78.24 39.30 16.58
CA SER A 1011 -77.85 40.71 16.72
C SER A 1011 -76.41 40.89 17.19
N GLU A 1012 -75.84 39.95 17.94
CA GLU A 1012 -74.42 39.95 18.32
C GLU A 1012 -73.53 39.66 17.11
N LEU A 1013 -73.81 38.56 16.38
CA LEU A 1013 -73.04 38.16 15.19
C LEU A 1013 -73.10 39.23 14.08
N LEU A 1014 -74.28 39.81 13.85
CA LEU A 1014 -74.51 40.85 12.82
C LEU A 1014 -74.09 42.27 13.26
N ALA A 1015 -73.54 42.39 14.47
CA ALA A 1015 -72.86 43.59 14.98
C ALA A 1015 -71.34 43.39 15.14
N ALA A 1016 -70.81 42.18 14.91
CA ALA A 1016 -69.39 41.91 14.93
C ALA A 1016 -68.66 42.66 13.78
N PRO A 1017 -67.36 43.03 13.95
CA PRO A 1017 -66.63 43.73 12.89
C PRO A 1017 -66.37 42.81 11.69
N THR A 1018 -67.00 43.08 10.55
CA THR A 1018 -66.83 42.29 9.30
C THR A 1018 -65.48 42.46 8.61
N GLY A 1019 -64.50 43.12 9.25
CA GLY A 1019 -63.21 43.50 8.64
C GLY A 1019 -62.22 42.35 8.44
N SER A 1020 -62.60 41.13 8.80
CA SER A 1020 -61.84 39.88 8.61
C SER A 1020 -62.48 38.94 7.57
N LEU A 1021 -63.64 39.31 7.02
CA LEU A 1021 -64.36 38.57 5.98
C LEU A 1021 -64.05 39.14 4.60
N ASP A 1022 -64.29 38.35 3.54
CA ASP A 1022 -64.23 38.87 2.18
C ASP A 1022 -65.45 39.76 1.83
N GLU A 1023 -65.41 40.37 0.66
CA GLU A 1023 -66.44 41.31 0.22
C GLU A 1023 -67.81 40.67 -0.04
N VAL A 1024 -67.85 39.37 -0.36
CA VAL A 1024 -69.08 38.60 -0.56
C VAL A 1024 -69.68 38.22 0.79
N ASP A 1025 -68.88 37.62 1.68
CA ASP A 1025 -69.32 37.22 3.03
C ASP A 1025 -69.76 38.43 3.86
N ALA A 1026 -69.03 39.54 3.79
CA ALA A 1026 -69.42 40.78 4.46
C ALA A 1026 -70.77 41.32 3.93
N ARG A 1027 -70.99 41.32 2.61
CA ARG A 1027 -72.27 41.74 2.01
C ARG A 1027 -73.39 40.73 2.28
N PHE A 1028 -73.08 39.43 2.40
CA PHE A 1028 -74.02 38.38 2.77
C PHE A 1028 -74.50 38.54 4.21
N LEU A 1029 -73.61 38.85 5.16
CA LEU A 1029 -74.00 39.24 6.52
C LEU A 1029 -74.83 40.54 6.54
N VAL A 1030 -74.53 41.53 5.69
CA VAL A 1030 -75.38 42.74 5.55
C VAL A 1030 -76.79 42.39 5.04
N LEU A 1031 -76.92 41.46 4.08
CA LEU A 1031 -78.23 40.98 3.63
C LEU A 1031 -78.98 40.22 4.73
N LEU A 1032 -78.30 39.34 5.47
CA LEU A 1032 -78.88 38.64 6.62
C LEU A 1032 -79.33 39.62 7.72
N ARG A 1033 -78.60 40.70 7.94
CA ARG A 1033 -78.98 41.81 8.82
C ARG A 1033 -80.20 42.58 8.31
N ALA A 1034 -80.29 42.84 7.00
CA ALA A 1034 -81.48 43.46 6.43
C ALA A 1034 -82.73 42.56 6.58
N LEU A 1035 -82.59 41.24 6.37
CA LEU A 1035 -83.65 40.24 6.54
C LEU A 1035 -84.19 40.17 7.98
N HIS A 1036 -83.27 40.08 8.96
CA HIS A 1036 -83.64 39.87 10.36
C HIS A 1036 -83.95 41.17 11.13
N LEU A 1037 -83.17 42.24 10.91
CA LEU A 1037 -83.16 43.43 11.77
C LEU A 1037 -83.55 44.74 11.05
N GLU A 1038 -83.26 44.88 9.75
CA GLU A 1038 -83.42 46.16 9.03
C GLU A 1038 -84.26 46.04 7.73
N PRO A 1039 -85.60 45.80 7.83
CA PRO A 1039 -86.44 45.33 6.72
C PRO A 1039 -86.56 46.27 5.52
N ARG A 1040 -86.16 47.54 5.67
CA ARG A 1040 -86.21 48.54 4.60
C ARG A 1040 -85.01 48.47 3.65
N LEU A 1041 -83.89 47.89 4.10
CA LEU A 1041 -82.66 47.77 3.33
C LEU A 1041 -82.57 46.45 2.55
N VAL A 1042 -83.60 45.60 2.64
CA VAL A 1042 -83.60 44.23 2.07
C VAL A 1042 -83.34 44.23 0.57
N ALA A 1043 -83.96 45.14 -0.20
CA ALA A 1043 -83.71 45.27 -1.64
C ALA A 1043 -82.29 45.80 -1.94
N GLU A 1044 -81.89 46.89 -1.28
CA GLU A 1044 -80.59 47.54 -1.44
C GLU A 1044 -79.43 46.59 -1.11
N ALA A 1045 -79.54 45.81 -0.03
CA ALA A 1045 -78.56 44.78 0.34
C ALA A 1045 -78.56 43.59 -0.63
N THR A 1046 -79.70 43.24 -1.24
CA THR A 1046 -79.77 42.19 -2.27
C THR A 1046 -79.07 42.64 -3.55
N GLU A 1047 -79.33 43.86 -4.01
CA GLU A 1047 -78.64 44.46 -5.18
C GLU A 1047 -77.14 44.63 -4.93
N ALA A 1048 -76.75 45.10 -3.73
CA ALA A 1048 -75.34 45.24 -3.36
C ALA A 1048 -74.62 43.88 -3.29
N LEU A 1049 -75.26 42.82 -2.78
CA LEU A 1049 -74.68 41.48 -2.80
C LEU A 1049 -74.59 40.92 -4.22
N LEU A 1050 -75.64 41.04 -5.04
CA LEU A 1050 -75.62 40.62 -6.45
C LEU A 1050 -74.52 41.30 -7.26
N ALA A 1051 -74.18 42.56 -6.94
CA ALA A 1051 -73.06 43.27 -7.55
C ALA A 1051 -71.66 42.83 -7.07
N ALA A 1052 -71.56 41.87 -6.14
CA ALA A 1052 -70.31 41.31 -5.64
C ALA A 1052 -70.16 39.79 -5.79
N LEU A 1053 -71.25 39.02 -5.95
CA LEU A 1053 -71.17 37.57 -6.15
C LEU A 1053 -70.36 37.26 -7.43
N LEU A 1054 -69.20 36.62 -7.28
CA LEU A 1054 -68.24 36.39 -8.37
C LEU A 1054 -68.49 35.07 -9.12
N GLY A 1055 -69.24 34.13 -8.54
CA GLY A 1055 -69.51 32.83 -9.13
C GLY A 1055 -70.96 32.33 -8.99
N PRO A 1056 -71.39 31.41 -9.87
CA PRO A 1056 -72.71 30.77 -9.77
C PRO A 1056 -72.84 29.85 -8.54
N GLY A 1057 -71.72 29.43 -7.94
CA GLY A 1057 -71.71 28.70 -6.67
C GLY A 1057 -72.25 29.56 -5.52
N ASP A 1058 -71.74 30.79 -5.41
CA ASP A 1058 -72.12 31.78 -4.39
C ASP A 1058 -73.62 32.13 -4.52
N VAL A 1059 -74.10 32.29 -5.76
CA VAL A 1059 -75.54 32.50 -6.05
C VAL A 1059 -76.38 31.28 -5.63
N ALA A 1060 -75.93 30.06 -5.92
CA ALA A 1060 -76.64 28.84 -5.53
C ALA A 1060 -76.64 28.64 -3.99
N GLU A 1061 -75.53 28.98 -3.33
CA GLU A 1061 -75.39 28.95 -1.88
C GLU A 1061 -76.34 29.97 -1.21
N LEU A 1062 -76.34 31.22 -1.66
CA LEU A 1062 -77.30 32.26 -1.24
C LEU A 1062 -78.75 31.81 -1.44
N LEU A 1063 -79.08 31.25 -2.61
CA LEU A 1063 -80.42 30.75 -2.90
C LEU A 1063 -80.85 29.58 -2.01
N ASN A 1064 -79.91 28.75 -1.54
CA ASN A 1064 -80.17 27.69 -0.58
C ASN A 1064 -80.48 28.26 0.81
N TYR A 1065 -79.65 29.16 1.36
CA TYR A 1065 -79.95 29.81 2.64
C TYR A 1065 -81.28 30.57 2.62
N LEU A 1066 -81.58 31.29 1.52
CA LEU A 1066 -82.86 31.97 1.34
C LEU A 1066 -84.03 30.99 1.23
N ALA A 1067 -83.85 29.81 0.62
CA ALA A 1067 -84.88 28.77 0.58
C ALA A 1067 -85.16 28.16 1.96
N GLU A 1068 -84.11 27.95 2.77
CA GLU A 1068 -84.22 27.49 4.16
C GLU A 1068 -84.95 28.54 5.02
N LEU A 1069 -84.52 29.81 4.99
CA LEU A 1069 -85.18 30.91 5.70
C LEU A 1069 -86.64 31.12 5.26
N SER A 1070 -86.94 30.91 3.97
CA SER A 1070 -88.30 30.97 3.43
C SER A 1070 -89.24 29.91 4.01
N ALA A 1071 -88.72 28.83 4.60
CA ALA A 1071 -89.50 27.71 5.14
C ALA A 1071 -89.86 27.85 6.64
N VAL A 1072 -89.17 28.72 7.39
CA VAL A 1072 -89.32 28.83 8.86
C VAL A 1072 -90.61 29.55 9.29
N GLY A 1073 -91.18 30.36 8.40
CA GLY A 1073 -92.37 31.18 8.67
C GLY A 1073 -92.06 32.52 9.35
N GLY A 1074 -93.10 33.32 9.59
CA GLY A 1074 -92.98 34.68 10.12
C GLY A 1074 -92.40 35.69 9.11
N GLU A 1075 -92.20 36.93 9.55
CA GLU A 1075 -91.84 38.05 8.66
C GLU A 1075 -90.49 37.85 7.94
N VAL A 1076 -89.54 37.12 8.55
CA VAL A 1076 -88.24 36.80 7.93
C VAL A 1076 -88.43 35.90 6.71
N ALA A 1077 -89.37 34.95 6.77
CA ALA A 1077 -89.67 34.06 5.64
C ALA A 1077 -90.37 34.77 4.48
N ASP A 1078 -91.16 35.82 4.75
CA ASP A 1078 -91.71 36.69 3.70
C ASP A 1078 -90.61 37.50 3.00
N ARG A 1079 -89.67 38.09 3.78
CA ARG A 1079 -88.52 38.83 3.25
C ARG A 1079 -87.55 37.93 2.47
N ALA A 1080 -87.29 36.72 2.96
CA ALA A 1080 -86.43 35.75 2.29
C ALA A 1080 -87.00 35.33 0.92
N ARG A 1081 -88.33 35.15 0.82
CA ARG A 1081 -89.02 34.96 -0.47
C ARG A 1081 -88.85 36.17 -1.38
N GLN A 1082 -89.01 37.39 -0.88
CA GLN A 1082 -88.81 38.62 -1.66
C GLN A 1082 -87.38 38.74 -2.22
N CYS A 1083 -86.34 38.47 -1.41
CA CYS A 1083 -84.95 38.42 -1.90
C CYS A 1083 -84.76 37.37 -2.99
N ARG A 1084 -85.32 36.17 -2.79
CA ARG A 1084 -85.21 35.07 -3.74
C ARG A 1084 -85.88 35.38 -5.07
N GLU A 1085 -87.02 36.08 -5.07
CA GLU A 1085 -87.70 36.58 -6.26
C GLU A 1085 -86.87 37.65 -7.00
N LEU A 1086 -86.21 38.56 -6.28
CA LEU A 1086 -85.29 39.55 -6.88
C LEU A 1086 -84.08 38.89 -7.55
N ILE A 1087 -83.44 37.93 -6.86
CA ILE A 1087 -82.27 37.21 -7.38
C ILE A 1087 -82.63 36.39 -8.63
N VAL A 1088 -83.74 35.65 -8.60
CA VAL A 1088 -84.21 34.84 -9.75
C VAL A 1088 -84.78 35.71 -10.89
N GLY A 1089 -85.20 36.95 -10.59
CA GLY A 1089 -85.67 37.92 -11.57
C GLY A 1089 -84.58 38.78 -12.23
N THR A 1090 -83.33 38.67 -11.78
CA THR A 1090 -82.17 39.40 -12.34
C THR A 1090 -81.55 38.57 -13.48
N PRO A 1091 -81.42 39.10 -14.71
CA PRO A 1091 -81.03 38.35 -15.91
C PRO A 1091 -79.51 38.23 -16.13
#